data_AF-A0A0L9UP03-F1
#
_entry.id   AF-A0A0L9UP03-F1
#
_cell.length_a   1.000
_cell.length_b   1.000
_cell.length_c   1.000
_cell.angle_alpha   90.00
_cell.angle_beta   90.00
_cell.angle_gamma   90.00
#
_symmetry.space_group_name_H-M   'P 1'
#
loop_
_entity.id
_entity.type
_entity.pdbx_description
1 polymer ?
#
loop_
_entity_poly.entity_id
_entity_poly.type
_entity_poly.pdbx_seq_one_letter_code
_entity_poly.pdbx_strand_id
1 'polypeptide(L)'
;MAQIPNLDNAPINLTSIREQSQKELLNILKNVRGKKCLVIDPKLGDSLSLIIQTSILKALFLPLEHGVELRHLSGDPIQTDCSKVVYLVHAQPKLMKFICSNIHNDISKGLQREYHVYFVPRRTVVCEKVLEEEKLHHVVSIGEYPLYIVPMDEDVLSFELDLSYKECQVDGDTGSLWHIAKAIHKLEFSFGVIPNVRAKGKASVCVADILNRMQAEEPVNLSDFLHISNGSVELDASIMGLQQEGKKTKVPLNSSDKLFKEIRDLNFEVVVQILRQKATSMKQDYTEMTTTTQTVSELKDFVKKLNSLPEMTRHINLAQHLSTFTSKPSFLGQLDMEHTIVESQSYDMRELLHSYGFEHVAMLNNLEKAGLFKKQESKSNWLTIKRALQLVVEDTDTANPNDIAYVFSGYAPLSIRLVQHAIRSGWRPVEEILKLLPGPHLETKRGGFSNSPSFDTLSGVSTSLAKVPDGRRALVLVVFVGGVTFAEISALRFFSTQEGMAYDLIIATTKIVNGQSLIEPFVEKLAESSVESSLKSLAESVEILDSPKRDIETSEDSVESSVEKSECLDKQVESPESLSEHVGSLDYVSIGKFQEVLAELDQERQARIAVENTKSEFQVSFNRLKTLAHEAIKNHEEFGRREDVVHREKEETTKKLKETAKDYVNCSFFFLFLLPLGGPSYIDQTV
;
A
#
# COMPACT_ATOMS: atom_id res chain seq x y z
N MET A 1 -2.77 -18.45 2.91
CA MET A 1 -2.15 -18.48 1.57
C MET A 1 -3.15 -17.86 0.62
N ALA A 2 -2.72 -16.99 -0.30
CA ALA A 2 -3.63 -16.38 -1.27
C ALA A 2 -4.26 -17.47 -2.13
N GLN A 3 -5.60 -17.50 -2.20
CA GLN A 3 -6.30 -18.36 -3.15
C GLN A 3 -6.07 -17.78 -4.54
N ILE A 4 -5.72 -18.63 -5.50
CA ILE A 4 -5.56 -18.20 -6.89
C ILE A 4 -6.86 -17.51 -7.35
N PRO A 5 -6.78 -16.31 -7.96
CA PRO A 5 -7.97 -15.62 -8.45
C PRO A 5 -8.66 -16.46 -9.54
N ASN A 6 -9.99 -16.58 -9.45
CA ASN A 6 -10.78 -17.10 -10.54
C ASN A 6 -10.74 -16.12 -11.73
N LEU A 7 -10.39 -16.61 -12.92
CA LEU A 7 -10.26 -15.83 -14.15
C LEU A 7 -11.31 -16.21 -15.22
N ASP A 8 -12.28 -17.06 -14.89
CA ASP A 8 -13.20 -17.65 -15.87
C ASP A 8 -14.13 -16.61 -16.52
N ASN A 9 -14.41 -15.49 -15.83
CA ASN A 9 -15.24 -14.41 -16.36
C ASN A 9 -14.43 -13.28 -17.03
N ALA A 10 -13.13 -13.46 -17.22
CA ALA A 10 -12.29 -12.45 -17.83
C ALA A 10 -12.69 -12.20 -19.30
N PRO A 11 -12.66 -10.95 -19.80
CA PRO A 11 -12.99 -10.65 -21.20
C PRO A 11 -12.06 -11.35 -22.21
N ILE A 12 -10.85 -11.70 -21.79
CA ILE A 12 -9.85 -12.48 -22.53
C ILE A 12 -9.41 -13.66 -21.69
N ASN A 13 -8.86 -14.70 -22.33
CA ASN A 13 -8.37 -15.89 -21.64
C ASN A 13 -7.09 -15.59 -20.84
N LEU A 14 -7.24 -15.00 -19.65
CA LEU A 14 -6.13 -14.72 -18.72
C LEU A 14 -5.55 -15.99 -18.10
N THR A 15 -6.31 -17.09 -18.11
CA THR A 15 -5.86 -18.40 -17.62
C THR A 15 -4.69 -18.92 -18.45
N SER A 16 -4.71 -18.74 -19.77
CA SER A 16 -3.59 -19.17 -20.63
C SER A 16 -2.28 -18.44 -20.32
N ILE A 17 -2.34 -17.15 -19.95
CA ILE A 17 -1.16 -16.37 -19.52
C ILE A 17 -0.57 -16.94 -18.23
N ARG A 18 -1.44 -17.30 -17.27
CA ARG A 18 -1.03 -17.91 -16.00
C ARG A 18 -0.42 -19.29 -16.23
N GLU A 19 -1.07 -20.13 -17.03
CA GLU A 19 -0.59 -21.49 -17.36
C GLU A 19 0.74 -21.47 -18.10
N GLN A 20 0.92 -20.54 -19.05
CA GLN A 20 2.19 -20.36 -19.75
C GLN A 20 3.32 -19.99 -18.79
N SER A 21 3.08 -19.03 -17.88
CA SER A 21 4.06 -18.62 -16.86
C SER A 21 4.40 -19.79 -15.92
N GLN A 22 3.38 -20.56 -15.50
CA GLN A 22 3.58 -21.77 -14.71
C GLN A 22 4.44 -22.80 -15.45
N LYS A 23 4.13 -23.08 -16.73
CA LYS A 23 4.87 -24.04 -17.56
C LYS A 23 6.34 -23.63 -17.73
N GLU A 24 6.62 -22.35 -17.94
CA GLU A 24 7.98 -21.81 -18.03
C GLU A 24 8.76 -22.02 -16.73
N LEU A 25 8.17 -21.72 -15.56
CA LEU A 25 8.84 -21.97 -14.27
C LEU A 25 9.08 -23.47 -14.03
N LEU A 26 8.10 -24.31 -14.36
CA LEU A 26 8.24 -25.76 -14.23
C LEU A 26 9.34 -26.31 -15.15
N ASN A 27 9.49 -25.76 -16.36
CA ASN A 27 10.54 -26.15 -17.27
C ASN A 27 11.93 -25.79 -16.71
N ILE A 28 12.08 -24.58 -16.17
CA ILE A 28 13.31 -24.13 -15.49
C ILE A 28 13.66 -25.08 -14.34
N LEU A 29 12.69 -25.40 -13.50
CA LEU A 29 12.92 -26.30 -12.36
C LEU A 29 13.20 -27.74 -12.81
N LYS A 30 12.59 -28.23 -13.90
CA LYS A 30 12.83 -29.59 -14.43
C LYS A 30 14.22 -29.73 -15.07
N ASN A 31 14.74 -28.66 -15.68
CA ASN A 31 16.07 -28.67 -16.31
C ASN A 31 17.19 -28.92 -15.30
N VAL A 32 17.04 -28.42 -14.06
CA VAL A 32 17.98 -28.70 -12.97
C VAL A 32 17.66 -30.07 -12.36
N ARG A 33 18.30 -31.16 -12.78
CA ARG A 33 18.00 -32.51 -12.25
C ARG A 33 18.55 -32.71 -10.82
N GLY A 34 17.81 -33.46 -9.99
CA GLY A 34 18.22 -33.86 -8.62
C GLY A 34 17.62 -33.01 -7.49
N LYS A 35 17.98 -33.35 -6.24
CA LYS A 35 17.57 -32.63 -5.02
C LYS A 35 18.17 -31.22 -5.04
N LYS A 36 17.35 -30.18 -4.91
CA LYS A 36 17.80 -28.79 -5.05
C LYS A 36 17.17 -27.89 -3.99
N CYS A 37 17.87 -26.84 -3.59
CA CYS A 37 17.33 -25.79 -2.73
C CYS A 37 16.93 -24.59 -3.58
N LEU A 38 15.65 -24.22 -3.58
CA LEU A 38 15.12 -23.04 -4.24
C LEU A 38 15.12 -21.87 -3.25
N VAL A 39 15.88 -20.82 -3.59
CA VAL A 39 16.00 -19.60 -2.82
C VAL A 39 15.29 -18.48 -3.57
N ILE A 40 14.24 -17.92 -2.99
CA ILE A 40 13.39 -16.91 -3.64
C ILE A 40 13.59 -15.54 -2.96
N ASP A 41 13.65 -14.48 -3.77
CA ASP A 41 13.47 -13.11 -3.28
C ASP A 41 12.15 -13.01 -2.49
N PRO A 42 12.16 -12.55 -1.22
CA PRO A 42 10.95 -12.33 -0.44
C PRO A 42 9.84 -11.60 -1.19
N LYS A 43 10.18 -10.63 -2.05
CA LYS A 43 9.21 -9.86 -2.84
C LYS A 43 8.54 -10.67 -3.94
N LEU A 44 9.23 -11.63 -4.53
CA LEU A 44 8.67 -12.52 -5.57
C LEU A 44 7.70 -13.55 -5.01
N GLY A 45 7.78 -13.86 -3.70
CA GLY A 45 6.97 -14.91 -3.08
C GLY A 45 5.47 -14.68 -3.26
N ASP A 46 5.02 -13.42 -3.12
CA ASP A 46 3.60 -13.08 -3.27
C ASP A 46 3.15 -13.18 -4.73
N SER A 47 3.94 -12.66 -5.69
CA SER A 47 3.63 -12.73 -7.13
C SER A 47 3.59 -14.18 -7.65
N LEU A 48 4.51 -15.03 -7.18
CA LEU A 48 4.54 -16.46 -7.54
C LEU A 48 3.34 -17.23 -6.98
N SER A 49 2.82 -16.83 -5.81
CA SER A 49 1.64 -17.46 -5.20
C SER A 49 0.36 -17.26 -6.01
N LEU A 50 0.30 -16.21 -6.83
CA LEU A 50 -0.82 -15.92 -7.74
C LEU A 50 -0.76 -16.72 -9.04
N ILE A 51 0.42 -17.29 -9.35
CA ILE A 51 0.66 -18.06 -10.58
C ILE A 51 0.56 -19.55 -10.27
N ILE A 52 1.19 -20.00 -9.19
CA ILE A 52 1.27 -21.42 -8.84
C ILE A 52 0.63 -21.68 -7.49
N GLN A 53 -0.27 -22.67 -7.50
CA GLN A 53 -0.98 -23.11 -6.31
C GLN A 53 0.01 -23.73 -5.34
N THR A 54 -0.09 -23.40 -4.05
CA THR A 54 0.86 -23.92 -3.05
C THR A 54 0.86 -25.44 -2.95
N SER A 55 -0.23 -26.11 -3.35
CA SER A 55 -0.34 -27.56 -3.47
C SER A 55 0.55 -28.11 -4.60
N ILE A 56 0.54 -27.47 -5.77
CA ILE A 56 1.39 -27.83 -6.92
C ILE A 56 2.85 -27.54 -6.58
N LEU A 57 3.14 -26.37 -5.99
CA LEU A 57 4.44 -26.10 -5.40
C LEU A 57 4.75 -27.26 -4.43
N LYS A 58 4.01 -27.46 -3.34
CA LYS A 58 4.31 -28.49 -2.33
C LYS A 58 4.43 -29.90 -2.91
N ALA A 59 3.67 -30.29 -3.92
CA ALA A 59 3.78 -31.58 -4.60
C ALA A 59 5.10 -31.69 -5.38
N LEU A 60 5.56 -30.60 -5.99
CA LEU A 60 6.91 -30.49 -6.56
C LEU A 60 8.02 -30.40 -5.49
N PHE A 61 7.73 -29.86 -4.29
CA PHE A 61 8.66 -29.77 -3.14
C PHE A 61 8.54 -30.97 -2.17
N LEU A 62 7.67 -31.95 -2.42
CA LEU A 62 7.56 -33.13 -1.56
C LEU A 62 8.79 -34.04 -1.79
N PRO A 63 9.38 -34.58 -0.72
CA PRO A 63 10.63 -35.34 -0.80
C PRO A 63 10.56 -36.64 -1.62
N LEU A 64 9.35 -37.08 -1.99
CA LEU A 64 9.12 -38.38 -2.63
C LEU A 64 9.25 -38.37 -4.16
N GLU A 65 9.12 -37.22 -4.84
CA GLU A 65 9.29 -37.18 -6.31
C GLU A 65 10.41 -36.25 -6.80
N HIS A 66 10.64 -35.08 -6.18
CA HIS A 66 11.65 -34.11 -6.67
C HIS A 66 12.48 -33.36 -5.59
N GLY A 67 12.24 -33.56 -4.29
CA GLY A 67 13.16 -33.17 -3.21
C GLY A 67 13.61 -31.71 -3.21
N VAL A 68 12.71 -30.76 -3.45
CA VAL A 68 13.07 -29.33 -3.49
C VAL A 68 12.85 -28.67 -2.12
N GLU A 69 13.87 -28.00 -1.58
CA GLU A 69 13.79 -27.24 -0.33
C GLU A 69 13.53 -25.76 -0.63
N LEU A 70 12.57 -25.10 0.03
CA LEU A 70 12.24 -23.69 -0.22
C LEU A 70 12.78 -22.77 0.88
N ARG A 71 13.55 -21.75 0.50
CA ARG A 71 14.09 -20.72 1.40
C ARG A 71 13.92 -19.32 0.81
N HIS A 72 13.91 -18.31 1.68
CA HIS A 72 13.93 -16.91 1.28
C HIS A 72 15.36 -16.39 1.26
N LEU A 73 15.68 -15.52 0.31
CA LEU A 73 16.97 -14.84 0.29
C LEU A 73 17.06 -13.84 1.44
N SER A 74 18.05 -14.01 2.31
CA SER A 74 18.43 -13.04 3.35
C SER A 74 19.94 -12.78 3.28
N GLY A 75 20.43 -11.86 4.13
CA GLY A 75 21.86 -11.65 4.33
C GLY A 75 22.54 -12.78 5.08
N ASP A 76 21.77 -13.73 5.63
CA ASP A 76 22.29 -14.85 6.40
C ASP A 76 22.68 -16.02 5.49
N PRO A 77 23.70 -16.80 5.88
CA PRO A 77 24.12 -17.98 5.15
C PRO A 77 23.02 -19.03 4.99
N ILE A 78 22.89 -19.57 3.79
CA ILE A 78 21.90 -20.62 3.50
C ILE A 78 22.39 -21.96 4.06
N GLN A 79 21.73 -22.44 5.11
CA GLN A 79 21.96 -23.78 5.66
C GLN A 79 21.10 -24.79 4.90
N THR A 80 21.68 -25.54 3.97
CA THR A 80 20.97 -26.62 3.23
C THR A 80 21.91 -27.78 2.98
N ASP A 81 21.36 -29.00 2.94
CA ASP A 81 22.10 -30.22 2.59
C ASP A 81 22.05 -30.50 1.07
N CYS A 82 21.38 -29.65 0.29
CA CYS A 82 21.21 -29.86 -1.16
C CYS A 82 22.50 -29.54 -1.92
N SER A 83 22.92 -30.42 -2.83
CA SER A 83 24.09 -30.18 -3.69
C SER A 83 23.88 -29.10 -4.75
N LYS A 84 22.63 -28.72 -5.02
CA LYS A 84 22.25 -27.70 -5.99
C LYS A 84 21.45 -26.59 -5.34
N VAL A 85 21.76 -25.34 -5.68
CA VAL A 85 21.06 -24.16 -5.19
C VAL A 85 20.58 -23.34 -6.39
N VAL A 86 19.28 -23.07 -6.43
CA VAL A 86 18.62 -22.30 -7.48
C VAL A 86 18.10 -21.00 -6.86
N TYR A 87 18.66 -19.87 -7.28
CA TYR A 87 18.19 -18.54 -6.89
C TYR A 87 17.17 -18.03 -7.91
N LEU A 88 16.04 -17.53 -7.43
CA LEU A 88 15.03 -16.86 -8.23
C LEU A 88 14.85 -15.44 -7.68
N VAL A 89 15.37 -14.44 -8.39
CA VAL A 89 15.53 -13.08 -7.87
C VAL A 89 15.28 -12.00 -8.92
N HIS A 90 14.84 -10.83 -8.49
CA HIS A 90 14.86 -9.65 -9.34
C HIS A 90 16.31 -9.22 -9.65
N ALA A 91 16.51 -8.57 -10.80
CA ALA A 91 17.82 -8.10 -11.25
C ALA A 91 18.26 -6.82 -10.50
N GLN A 92 18.48 -6.94 -9.20
CA GLN A 92 18.92 -5.86 -8.32
C GLN A 92 20.35 -6.10 -7.79
N PRO A 93 21.25 -5.09 -7.85
CA PRO A 93 22.63 -5.23 -7.37
C PRO A 93 22.72 -5.61 -5.88
N LYS A 94 21.77 -5.14 -5.05
CA LYS A 94 21.71 -5.49 -3.62
C LYS A 94 21.53 -7.00 -3.40
N LEU A 95 20.67 -7.64 -4.20
CA LEU A 95 20.42 -9.07 -4.10
C LEU A 95 21.62 -9.88 -4.59
N MET A 96 22.32 -9.39 -5.62
CA MET A 96 23.56 -10.01 -6.10
C MET A 96 24.62 -10.07 -5.00
N LYS A 97 24.82 -8.98 -4.24
CA LYS A 97 25.76 -8.97 -3.11
C LYS A 97 25.43 -10.04 -2.06
N PHE A 98 24.16 -10.28 -1.75
CA PHE A 98 23.76 -11.36 -0.84
C PHE A 98 24.04 -12.74 -1.42
N ILE A 99 23.79 -12.95 -2.71
CA ILE A 99 24.12 -14.21 -3.40
C ILE A 99 25.64 -14.46 -3.37
N CYS A 100 26.45 -13.44 -3.69
CA CYS A 100 27.91 -13.54 -3.66
C CYS A 100 28.42 -13.89 -2.26
N SER A 101 27.93 -13.21 -1.22
CA SER A 101 28.27 -13.52 0.18
C SER A 101 27.95 -14.97 0.56
N ASN A 102 26.78 -15.47 0.15
CA ASN A 102 26.38 -16.85 0.40
C ASN A 102 27.31 -17.86 -0.28
N ILE A 103 27.66 -17.63 -1.54
CA ILE A 103 28.54 -18.53 -2.30
C ILE A 103 29.96 -18.49 -1.71
N HIS A 104 30.49 -17.31 -1.38
CA HIS A 104 31.81 -17.19 -0.75
C HIS A 104 31.89 -17.90 0.60
N ASN A 105 30.81 -17.87 1.40
CA ASN A 105 30.76 -18.60 2.67
C ASN A 105 30.70 -20.12 2.49
N ASP A 106 30.03 -20.61 1.45
CA ASP A 106 30.05 -22.03 1.13
C ASP A 106 31.44 -22.46 0.66
N ILE A 107 32.10 -21.65 -0.17
CA ILE A 107 33.47 -21.90 -0.64
C ILE A 107 34.45 -21.91 0.54
N SER A 108 34.33 -20.98 1.50
CA SER A 108 35.20 -20.93 2.68
C SER A 108 35.05 -22.15 3.59
N LYS A 109 33.87 -22.78 3.61
CA LYS A 109 33.60 -24.04 4.31
C LYS A 109 33.98 -25.29 3.49
N GLY A 110 34.49 -25.13 2.28
CA GLY A 110 34.85 -26.23 1.38
C GLY A 110 33.64 -26.97 0.79
N LEU A 111 32.45 -26.37 0.81
CA LEU A 111 31.25 -26.95 0.23
C LEU A 111 31.27 -26.75 -1.29
N GLN A 112 31.24 -27.84 -2.05
CA GLN A 112 31.09 -27.77 -3.50
C GLN A 112 29.64 -28.00 -3.89
N ARG A 113 29.00 -26.92 -4.36
CA ARG A 113 27.61 -26.93 -4.84
C ARG A 113 27.53 -26.40 -6.27
N GLU A 114 26.47 -26.78 -6.97
CA GLU A 114 26.09 -26.20 -8.26
C GLU A 114 25.11 -25.04 -8.03
N TYR A 115 25.47 -23.84 -8.50
CA TYR A 115 24.66 -22.63 -8.31
C TYR A 115 24.01 -22.22 -9.62
N HIS A 116 22.70 -21.98 -9.58
CA HIS A 116 21.94 -21.43 -10.72
C HIS A 116 21.24 -20.15 -10.27
N VAL A 117 21.35 -19.06 -11.05
CA VAL A 117 20.67 -17.79 -10.80
C VAL A 117 19.71 -17.51 -11.96
N TYR A 118 18.42 -17.51 -11.67
CA TYR A 118 17.36 -17.15 -12.59
C TYR A 118 16.83 -15.75 -12.26
N PHE A 119 17.03 -14.83 -13.21
CA PHE A 119 16.56 -13.46 -13.08
C PHE A 119 15.10 -13.32 -13.49
N VAL A 120 14.33 -12.58 -12.71
CA VAL A 120 12.92 -12.27 -12.97
C VAL A 120 12.75 -10.78 -13.29
N PRO A 121 12.21 -10.42 -14.48
CA PRO A 121 11.95 -11.30 -15.62
C PRO A 121 13.19 -11.57 -16.50
N ARG A 122 14.21 -10.71 -16.40
CA ARG A 122 15.38 -10.66 -17.30
C ARG A 122 16.64 -10.33 -16.52
N ARG A 123 17.80 -10.73 -17.02
CA ARG A 123 19.09 -10.33 -16.44
C ARG A 123 19.47 -8.91 -16.87
N THR A 124 20.29 -8.26 -16.05
CA THR A 124 20.85 -6.94 -16.35
C THR A 124 22.37 -7.01 -16.37
N VAL A 125 23.00 -6.24 -17.28
CA VAL A 125 24.46 -6.18 -17.41
C VAL A 125 25.13 -5.78 -16.09
N VAL A 126 24.48 -4.91 -15.32
CA VAL A 126 24.97 -4.50 -13.99
C VAL A 126 25.08 -5.70 -13.04
N CYS A 127 24.10 -6.60 -13.02
CA CYS A 127 24.14 -7.77 -12.16
C CYS A 127 25.21 -8.78 -12.62
N GLU A 128 25.40 -8.95 -13.92
CA GLU A 128 26.47 -9.80 -14.46
C GLU A 128 27.84 -9.25 -14.08
N LYS A 129 28.03 -7.93 -14.18
CA LYS A 129 29.27 -7.27 -13.78
C LYS A 129 29.63 -7.50 -12.31
N VAL A 130 28.64 -7.43 -11.42
CA VAL A 130 28.84 -7.74 -9.98
C VAL A 130 29.31 -9.18 -9.78
N LEU A 131 28.76 -10.15 -10.52
CA LEU A 131 29.18 -11.55 -10.45
C LEU A 131 30.59 -11.78 -11.04
N GLU A 132 30.98 -11.01 -12.07
CA GLU A 132 32.32 -11.04 -12.64
C GLU A 132 33.36 -10.47 -11.66
N GLU A 133 33.09 -9.32 -11.05
CA GLU A 133 33.97 -8.66 -10.09
C GLU A 133 34.25 -9.52 -8.86
N GLU A 134 33.22 -10.24 -8.38
CA GLU A 134 33.31 -11.22 -7.30
C GLU A 134 33.93 -12.56 -7.74
N LYS A 135 34.31 -12.70 -9.01
CA LYS A 135 34.86 -13.92 -9.62
C LYS A 135 33.94 -15.14 -9.50
N LEU A 136 32.63 -14.94 -9.43
CA LEU A 136 31.64 -16.02 -9.33
C LEU A 136 30.96 -16.35 -10.65
N HIS A 137 31.13 -15.50 -11.68
CA HIS A 137 30.49 -15.66 -12.99
C HIS A 137 30.70 -17.04 -13.64
N HIS A 138 31.86 -17.67 -13.44
CA HIS A 138 32.16 -18.99 -14.00
C HIS A 138 31.62 -20.16 -13.15
N VAL A 139 31.27 -19.89 -11.89
CA VAL A 139 30.75 -20.88 -10.92
C VAL A 139 29.23 -20.95 -10.99
N VAL A 140 28.58 -19.88 -11.46
CA VAL A 140 27.12 -19.73 -11.46
C VAL A 140 26.56 -19.87 -12.87
N SER A 141 25.56 -20.73 -13.02
CA SER A 141 24.75 -20.81 -14.23
C SER A 141 23.67 -19.72 -14.23
N ILE A 142 23.70 -18.82 -15.21
CA ILE A 142 22.74 -17.72 -15.31
C ILE A 142 21.59 -18.09 -16.26
N GLY A 143 20.36 -17.78 -15.87
CA GLY A 143 19.15 -17.94 -16.67
C GLY A 143 18.13 -16.83 -16.43
N GLU A 144 17.03 -16.87 -17.16
CA GLU A 144 15.94 -15.89 -17.06
C GLU A 144 14.60 -16.61 -16.90
N TYR A 145 13.68 -16.00 -16.14
CA TYR A 145 12.29 -16.43 -16.02
C TYR A 145 11.37 -15.27 -16.43
N PRO A 146 10.86 -15.23 -17.67
CA PRO A 146 10.19 -14.07 -18.27
C PRO A 146 8.77 -13.82 -17.75
N LEU A 147 8.64 -13.62 -16.44
CA LEU A 147 7.39 -13.24 -15.77
C LEU A 147 7.13 -11.74 -15.89
N TYR A 148 6.48 -11.34 -16.97
CA TYR A 148 6.17 -9.94 -17.24
C TYR A 148 4.84 -9.46 -16.65
N ILE A 149 3.83 -10.35 -16.57
CA ILE A 149 2.45 -10.02 -16.21
C ILE A 149 1.93 -11.05 -15.22
N VAL A 150 1.29 -10.58 -14.16
CA VAL A 150 0.58 -11.40 -13.16
C VAL A 150 -0.91 -11.04 -13.19
N PRO A 151 -1.79 -11.98 -13.56
CA PRO A 151 -3.24 -11.78 -13.43
C PRO A 151 -3.66 -11.77 -11.95
N MET A 152 -3.99 -10.58 -11.46
CA MET A 152 -4.41 -10.33 -10.07
C MET A 152 -5.90 -10.61 -9.88
N ASP A 153 -6.70 -10.38 -10.92
CA ASP A 153 -8.15 -10.57 -10.94
C ASP A 153 -8.65 -10.84 -12.38
N GLU A 154 -9.96 -11.06 -12.56
CA GLU A 154 -10.61 -11.27 -13.87
C GLU A 154 -10.42 -10.10 -14.85
N ASP A 155 -10.19 -8.89 -14.33
CA ASP A 155 -10.05 -7.64 -15.06
C ASP A 155 -8.79 -6.84 -14.69
N VAL A 156 -7.90 -7.38 -13.84
CA VAL A 156 -6.71 -6.67 -13.32
C VAL A 156 -5.43 -7.47 -13.55
N LEU A 157 -4.47 -6.83 -14.21
CA LEU A 157 -3.12 -7.29 -14.50
C LEU A 157 -2.09 -6.41 -13.77
N SER A 158 -1.08 -7.01 -13.15
CA SER A 158 0.03 -6.30 -12.54
C SER A 158 1.36 -6.69 -13.19
N PHE A 159 2.25 -5.72 -13.38
CA PHE A 159 3.64 -5.97 -13.78
C PHE A 159 4.56 -6.21 -12.58
N GLU A 160 4.06 -6.03 -11.35
CA GLU A 160 4.77 -6.25 -10.08
C GLU A 160 6.08 -5.45 -9.94
N LEU A 161 6.08 -4.20 -10.40
CA LEU A 161 7.23 -3.29 -10.37
C LEU A 161 7.12 -2.26 -9.22
N ASP A 162 7.49 -2.67 -8.00
CA ASP A 162 7.34 -1.88 -6.77
C ASP A 162 7.99 -0.48 -6.82
N LEU A 163 9.17 -0.38 -7.43
CA LEU A 163 10.00 0.84 -7.40
C LEU A 163 9.86 1.69 -8.67
N SER A 164 9.03 1.26 -9.62
CA SER A 164 8.91 1.87 -10.95
C SER A 164 8.65 3.39 -10.92
N TYR A 165 7.87 3.86 -9.95
CA TYR A 165 7.57 5.28 -9.83
C TYR A 165 8.79 6.11 -9.40
N LYS A 166 9.51 5.67 -8.37
CA LYS A 166 10.74 6.34 -7.90
C LYS A 166 11.85 6.25 -8.95
N GLU A 167 12.06 5.06 -9.51
CA GLU A 167 13.07 4.80 -10.54
C GLU A 167 12.90 5.77 -11.72
N CYS A 168 11.68 5.90 -12.24
CA CYS A 168 11.42 6.76 -13.39
C CYS A 168 11.44 8.26 -13.05
N GLN A 169 10.91 8.67 -11.90
CA GLN A 169 10.71 10.11 -11.58
C GLN A 169 11.90 10.74 -10.85
N VAL A 170 12.66 9.95 -10.08
CA VAL A 170 13.76 10.44 -9.24
C VAL A 170 15.10 9.96 -9.74
N ASP A 171 15.25 8.66 -9.97
CA ASP A 171 16.55 8.05 -10.30
C ASP A 171 16.88 8.17 -11.80
N GLY A 172 15.87 8.46 -12.63
CA GLY A 172 16.01 8.53 -14.09
C GLY A 172 16.12 7.17 -14.78
N ASP A 173 15.88 6.08 -14.06
CA ASP A 173 15.88 4.72 -14.61
C ASP A 173 14.56 4.44 -15.35
N THR A 174 14.69 4.12 -16.63
CA THR A 174 13.58 3.83 -17.55
C THR A 174 13.46 2.34 -17.87
N GLY A 175 14.21 1.47 -17.21
CA GLY A 175 14.17 0.02 -17.40
C GLY A 175 12.78 -0.58 -17.17
N SER A 176 12.03 -0.05 -16.20
CA SER A 176 10.63 -0.42 -15.94
C SER A 176 9.69 -0.10 -17.12
N LEU A 177 9.96 0.96 -17.88
CA LEU A 177 9.15 1.33 -19.06
C LEU A 177 9.31 0.33 -20.20
N TRP A 178 10.54 -0.17 -20.41
CA TRP A 178 10.79 -1.25 -21.35
C TRP A 178 10.07 -2.53 -20.95
N HIS A 179 10.07 -2.86 -19.64
CA HIS A 179 9.33 -4.02 -19.11
C HIS A 179 7.84 -3.93 -19.43
N ILE A 180 7.23 -2.77 -19.16
CA ILE A 180 5.81 -2.52 -19.47
C ILE A 180 5.54 -2.69 -20.97
N ALA A 181 6.39 -2.12 -21.83
CA ALA A 181 6.24 -2.24 -23.27
C ALA A 181 6.36 -3.70 -23.74
N LYS A 182 7.34 -4.47 -23.22
CA LYS A 182 7.49 -5.89 -23.58
C LYS A 182 6.32 -6.73 -23.07
N ALA A 183 5.77 -6.40 -21.89
CA ALA A 183 4.58 -7.02 -21.34
C ALA A 183 3.36 -6.79 -22.27
N ILE A 184 3.12 -5.54 -22.69
CA ILE A 184 2.04 -5.20 -23.63
C ILE A 184 2.27 -5.90 -24.97
N HIS A 185 3.51 -5.93 -25.46
CA HIS A 185 3.84 -6.64 -26.70
C HIS A 185 3.57 -8.15 -26.61
N LYS A 186 3.81 -8.79 -25.46
CA LYS A 186 3.45 -10.20 -25.21
C LYS A 186 1.92 -10.40 -25.23
N LEU A 187 1.14 -9.43 -24.74
CA LEU A 187 -0.32 -9.44 -24.88
C LEU A 187 -0.73 -9.28 -26.35
N GLU A 188 -0.12 -8.37 -27.10
CA GLU A 188 -0.40 -8.19 -28.53
C GLU A 188 -0.09 -9.45 -29.33
N PHE A 189 1.00 -10.15 -28.99
CA PHE A 189 1.34 -11.43 -29.59
C PHE A 189 0.30 -12.52 -29.29
N SER A 190 -0.30 -12.50 -28.10
CA SER A 190 -1.26 -13.52 -27.67
C SER A 190 -2.70 -13.27 -28.13
N PHE A 191 -3.10 -11.99 -28.25
CA PHE A 191 -4.50 -11.59 -28.46
C PHE A 191 -4.71 -10.67 -29.69
N GLY A 192 -3.65 -10.31 -30.40
CA GLY A 192 -3.67 -9.42 -31.57
C GLY A 192 -3.22 -8.00 -31.26
N VAL A 193 -2.79 -7.29 -32.31
CA VAL A 193 -2.27 -5.91 -32.23
C VAL A 193 -3.33 -4.93 -31.73
N ILE A 194 -2.95 -4.04 -30.82
CA ILE A 194 -3.85 -2.98 -30.33
C ILE A 194 -3.94 -1.88 -31.40
N PRO A 195 -5.13 -1.61 -31.97
CA PRO A 195 -5.27 -0.71 -33.11
C PRO A 195 -5.24 0.76 -32.75
N ASN A 196 -5.63 1.14 -31.53
CA ASN A 196 -5.69 2.53 -31.10
C ASN A 196 -4.94 2.68 -29.78
N VAL A 197 -3.89 3.50 -29.77
CA VAL A 197 -3.08 3.77 -28.59
C VAL A 197 -3.23 5.24 -28.21
N ARG A 198 -3.65 5.48 -26.97
CA ARG A 198 -3.74 6.82 -26.37
C ARG A 198 -2.88 6.83 -25.12
N ALA A 199 -2.02 7.83 -24.98
CA ALA A 199 -1.13 7.95 -23.83
C ALA A 199 -1.09 9.39 -23.32
N LYS A 200 -1.05 9.56 -22.00
CA LYS A 200 -0.85 10.84 -21.33
C LYS A 200 0.24 10.70 -20.28
N GLY A 201 1.23 11.60 -20.31
CA GLY A 201 2.39 11.61 -19.42
C GLY A 201 3.68 11.14 -20.10
N LYS A 202 4.83 11.62 -19.60
CA LYS A 202 6.16 11.33 -20.19
C LYS A 202 6.44 9.83 -20.25
N ALA A 203 6.20 9.11 -19.15
CA ALA A 203 6.42 7.67 -19.05
C ALA A 203 5.49 6.88 -19.99
N SER A 204 4.20 7.20 -20.02
CA SER A 204 3.22 6.51 -20.88
C SER A 204 3.49 6.71 -22.37
N VAL A 205 3.92 7.91 -22.78
CA VAL A 205 4.33 8.17 -24.17
C VAL A 205 5.60 7.40 -24.52
N CYS A 206 6.59 7.37 -23.62
CA CYS A 206 7.81 6.57 -23.80
C CYS A 206 7.50 5.07 -23.96
N VAL A 207 6.58 4.52 -23.15
CA VAL A 207 6.10 3.13 -23.30
C VAL A 207 5.48 2.91 -24.68
N ALA A 208 4.64 3.83 -25.16
CA ALA A 208 4.02 3.73 -26.48
C ALA A 208 5.07 3.75 -27.61
N ASP A 209 6.11 4.58 -27.49
CA ASP A 209 7.22 4.66 -28.44
C ASP A 209 8.09 3.41 -28.42
N ILE A 210 8.42 2.85 -27.24
CA ILE A 210 9.11 1.56 -27.12
C ILE A 210 8.29 0.45 -27.78
N LEU A 211 6.97 0.42 -27.52
CA LEU A 211 6.08 -0.58 -28.09
C LEU A 211 6.00 -0.48 -29.62
N ASN A 212 5.95 0.73 -30.19
CA ASN A 212 5.99 0.94 -31.64
C ASN A 212 7.31 0.40 -32.25
N ARG A 213 8.45 0.63 -31.59
CA ARG A 213 9.75 0.11 -32.03
C ARG A 213 9.79 -1.42 -31.96
N MET A 214 9.31 -2.01 -30.87
CA MET A 214 9.21 -3.48 -30.74
C MET A 214 8.36 -4.09 -31.86
N GLN A 215 7.25 -3.47 -32.25
CA GLN A 215 6.45 -3.94 -33.38
C GLN A 215 7.15 -3.82 -34.74
N ALA A 216 8.05 -2.85 -34.91
CA ALA A 216 8.84 -2.71 -36.13
C ALA A 216 9.96 -3.77 -36.23
N GLU A 217 10.52 -4.18 -35.08
CA GLU A 217 11.56 -5.20 -34.99
C GLU A 217 10.99 -6.63 -35.02
N GLU A 218 9.94 -6.88 -34.24
CA GLU A 218 9.25 -8.17 -34.10
C GLU A 218 7.74 -7.97 -34.41
N PRO A 219 7.34 -7.95 -35.70
CA PRO A 219 5.94 -7.74 -36.05
C PRO A 219 5.08 -8.91 -35.59
N VAL A 220 3.92 -8.59 -35.00
CA VAL A 220 2.91 -9.58 -34.64
C VAL A 220 2.24 -10.10 -35.92
N ASN A 221 2.69 -11.24 -36.42
CA ASN A 221 2.10 -11.89 -37.59
C ASN A 221 0.84 -12.67 -37.21
N LEU A 222 -0.29 -12.29 -37.80
CA LEU A 222 -1.58 -12.97 -37.60
C LEU A 222 -1.60 -14.40 -38.18
N SER A 223 -0.67 -14.76 -39.07
CA SER A 223 -0.67 -16.00 -39.86
C SER A 223 -0.30 -17.25 -39.08
N ASP A 224 0.48 -17.13 -37.99
CA ASP A 224 1.06 -18.30 -37.32
C ASP A 224 0.16 -18.83 -36.18
N PHE A 225 -0.94 -18.14 -35.87
CA PHE A 225 -1.82 -18.44 -34.74
C PHE A 225 -3.13 -19.16 -35.11
N LEU A 226 -3.45 -19.29 -36.40
CA LEU A 226 -4.56 -20.13 -36.87
C LEU A 226 -4.08 -21.58 -37.09
N HIS A 227 -3.53 -22.21 -36.05
CA HIS A 227 -3.59 -23.67 -35.93
C HIS A 227 -4.98 -24.09 -35.44
N ILE A 228 -6.00 -23.80 -36.26
CA ILE A 228 -7.28 -24.48 -36.18
C ILE A 228 -7.13 -25.77 -37.00
N SER A 229 -7.01 -26.91 -36.32
CA SER A 229 -7.30 -28.22 -36.92
C SER A 229 -8.47 -28.85 -36.18
N ASN A 230 -9.66 -28.67 -36.76
CA ASN A 230 -10.85 -29.51 -36.62
C ASN A 230 -11.26 -29.99 -35.20
N GLY A 231 -11.83 -29.08 -34.40
CA GLY A 231 -13.07 -29.41 -33.69
C GLY A 231 -13.04 -30.25 -32.41
N SER A 232 -11.93 -30.40 -31.69
CA SER A 232 -11.93 -30.83 -30.27
C SER A 232 -10.60 -30.61 -29.55
N VAL A 233 -10.66 -30.44 -28.22
CA VAL A 233 -9.56 -30.59 -27.26
C VAL A 233 -10.11 -31.40 -26.08
N GLU A 234 -9.55 -32.58 -25.83
CA GLU A 234 -9.94 -33.47 -24.72
C GLU A 234 -9.16 -33.11 -23.45
N LEU A 235 -9.87 -33.04 -22.32
CA LEU A 235 -9.30 -32.85 -20.98
C LEU A 235 -9.66 -34.04 -20.10
N ASP A 236 -8.68 -34.51 -19.33
CA ASP A 236 -8.70 -35.78 -18.59
C ASP A 236 -9.45 -35.69 -17.25
N ALA A 237 -10.12 -36.79 -16.89
CA ALA A 237 -11.17 -36.92 -15.86
C ALA A 237 -10.64 -37.32 -14.48
N SER A 238 -9.59 -36.64 -14.00
CA SER A 238 -9.00 -36.92 -12.67
C SER A 238 -9.30 -35.85 -11.62
N ILE A 239 -10.27 -34.97 -11.90
CA ILE A 239 -10.75 -33.92 -10.99
C ILE A 239 -11.81 -34.52 -10.06
N MET A 240 -11.42 -35.04 -8.88
CA MET A 240 -12.26 -35.12 -7.65
C MET A 240 -11.53 -35.85 -6.50
N GLY A 241 -11.14 -35.15 -5.42
CA GLY A 241 -10.82 -35.80 -4.11
C GLY A 241 -9.89 -35.05 -3.16
N LEU A 242 -10.38 -34.73 -1.95
CA LEU A 242 -9.83 -33.94 -0.82
C LEU A 242 -8.71 -34.69 -0.03
N GLN A 243 -7.82 -34.11 0.80
CA GLN A 243 -8.04 -33.37 2.06
C GLN A 243 -6.72 -32.73 2.62
N GLN A 244 -6.85 -31.85 3.61
CA GLN A 244 -5.88 -30.85 4.12
C GLN A 244 -4.94 -31.33 5.25
N GLU A 245 -3.89 -30.53 5.57
CA GLU A 245 -3.75 -29.86 6.90
C GLU A 245 -2.60 -28.81 7.00
N GLY A 246 -2.84 -27.72 7.75
CA GLY A 246 -1.82 -27.05 8.60
C GLY A 246 -1.30 -25.62 8.29
N LYS A 247 -1.79 -24.62 9.06
CA LYS A 247 -1.19 -23.34 9.57
C LYS A 247 -1.35 -21.97 8.84
N LYS A 248 -1.85 -21.02 9.66
CA LYS A 248 -1.98 -19.54 9.62
C LYS A 248 -2.78 -18.90 8.46
N THR A 249 -3.98 -18.41 8.80
CA THR A 249 -4.98 -17.82 7.89
C THR A 249 -4.65 -16.36 7.54
N LYS A 250 -4.19 -16.14 6.30
CA LYS A 250 -4.31 -14.85 5.59
C LYS A 250 -5.54 -14.94 4.68
N VAL A 251 -6.40 -13.92 4.73
CA VAL A 251 -7.70 -13.89 4.05
C VAL A 251 -7.51 -13.48 2.58
N PRO A 252 -7.90 -14.30 1.59
CA PRO A 252 -7.89 -13.88 0.20
C PRO A 252 -9.05 -12.90 -0.06
N LEU A 253 -8.73 -11.75 -0.66
CA LEU A 253 -9.68 -10.72 -1.08
C LEU A 253 -9.61 -10.61 -2.62
N ASN A 254 -10.27 -11.53 -3.32
CA ASN A 254 -10.34 -11.53 -4.79
C ASN A 254 -11.74 -11.98 -5.26
N SER A 255 -11.98 -11.93 -6.57
CA SER A 255 -13.31 -12.25 -7.15
C SER A 255 -13.80 -13.68 -6.93
N SER A 256 -12.97 -14.57 -6.36
CA SER A 256 -13.40 -15.91 -5.97
C SER A 256 -14.38 -15.89 -4.78
N ASP A 257 -14.32 -14.87 -3.91
CA ASP A 257 -15.29 -14.63 -2.85
C ASP A 257 -16.47 -13.81 -3.41
N LYS A 258 -17.65 -14.45 -3.51
CA LYS A 258 -18.85 -13.82 -4.08
C LYS A 258 -19.31 -12.60 -3.28
N LEU A 259 -19.21 -12.66 -1.95
CA LEU A 259 -19.60 -11.54 -1.10
C LEU A 259 -18.60 -10.40 -1.24
N PHE A 260 -17.30 -10.70 -1.30
CA PHE A 260 -16.29 -9.68 -1.56
C PHE A 260 -16.47 -9.00 -2.92
N LYS A 261 -16.77 -9.77 -3.98
CA LYS A 261 -17.07 -9.24 -5.31
C LYS A 261 -18.19 -8.21 -5.30
N GLU A 262 -19.22 -8.41 -4.47
CA GLU A 262 -20.35 -7.48 -4.37
C GLU A 262 -20.06 -6.22 -3.54
N ILE A 263 -19.21 -6.31 -2.50
CA ILE A 263 -18.99 -5.19 -1.56
C ILE A 263 -17.74 -4.35 -1.87
N ARG A 264 -16.74 -4.92 -2.54
CA ARG A 264 -15.42 -4.29 -2.69
C ARG A 264 -15.42 -2.99 -3.50
N ASP A 265 -16.38 -2.86 -4.41
CA ASP A 265 -16.49 -1.74 -5.34
C ASP A 265 -17.53 -0.71 -4.86
N LEU A 266 -18.12 -0.91 -3.66
CA LEU A 266 -19.07 0.01 -3.04
C LEU A 266 -18.38 0.98 -2.09
N ASN A 267 -18.97 2.16 -1.90
CA ASN A 267 -18.52 3.08 -0.86
C ASN A 267 -18.69 2.44 0.52
N PHE A 268 -17.71 2.66 1.41
CA PHE A 268 -17.69 2.03 2.73
C PHE A 268 -18.96 2.30 3.56
N GLU A 269 -19.58 3.48 3.42
CA GLU A 269 -20.83 3.83 4.09
C GLU A 269 -21.96 2.83 3.78
N VAL A 270 -22.04 2.39 2.53
CA VAL A 270 -23.05 1.46 2.02
C VAL A 270 -22.75 0.02 2.42
N VAL A 271 -21.47 -0.34 2.47
CA VAL A 271 -21.01 -1.69 2.83
C VAL A 271 -21.56 -2.11 4.20
N VAL A 272 -21.55 -1.20 5.19
CA VAL A 272 -22.07 -1.48 6.54
C VAL A 272 -23.58 -1.78 6.50
N GLN A 273 -24.34 -1.07 5.67
CA GLN A 273 -25.78 -1.27 5.54
C GLN A 273 -26.11 -2.61 4.88
N ILE A 274 -25.43 -2.94 3.78
CA ILE A 274 -25.62 -4.20 3.06
C ILE A 274 -25.24 -5.40 3.94
N LEU A 275 -24.12 -5.32 4.66
CA LEU A 275 -23.71 -6.40 5.56
C LEU A 275 -24.70 -6.61 6.71
N ARG A 276 -25.28 -5.53 7.26
CA ARG A 276 -26.34 -5.63 8.27
C ARG A 276 -27.61 -6.26 7.70
N GLN A 277 -28.07 -5.80 6.54
CA GLN A 277 -29.26 -6.37 5.88
C GLN A 277 -29.09 -7.85 5.57
N LYS A 278 -27.94 -8.26 5.01
CA LYS A 278 -27.64 -9.67 4.73
C LYS A 278 -27.52 -10.51 6.00
N ALA A 279 -26.92 -9.99 7.07
CA ALA A 279 -26.85 -10.69 8.35
C ALA A 279 -28.24 -10.90 8.97
N THR A 280 -29.12 -9.90 8.89
CA THR A 280 -30.50 -9.99 9.37
C THR A 280 -31.33 -10.95 8.53
N SER A 281 -31.21 -10.89 7.19
CA SER A 281 -31.85 -11.84 6.28
C SER A 281 -31.38 -13.28 6.52
N MET A 282 -30.09 -13.53 6.72
CA MET A 282 -29.59 -14.87 7.05
C MET A 282 -30.09 -15.38 8.40
N LYS A 283 -30.20 -14.51 9.41
CA LYS A 283 -30.75 -14.87 10.72
C LYS A 283 -32.23 -15.25 10.62
N GLN A 284 -32.96 -14.55 9.75
CA GLN A 284 -34.35 -14.84 9.42
C GLN A 284 -34.48 -16.19 8.69
N ASP A 285 -33.69 -16.42 7.63
CA ASP A 285 -33.63 -17.70 6.91
C ASP A 285 -33.34 -18.89 7.86
N TYR A 286 -32.42 -18.73 8.82
CA TYR A 286 -32.12 -19.77 9.82
C TYR A 286 -33.33 -20.08 10.71
N THR A 287 -34.07 -19.05 11.12
CA THR A 287 -35.24 -19.19 12.00
C THR A 287 -36.42 -19.83 11.26
N GLU A 288 -36.65 -19.43 10.01
CA GLU A 288 -37.69 -19.98 9.12
C GLU A 288 -37.39 -21.45 8.75
N MET A 289 -36.11 -21.82 8.62
CA MET A 289 -35.67 -23.20 8.40
C MET A 289 -35.93 -24.12 9.59
N THR A 290 -35.78 -23.61 10.82
CA THR A 290 -36.02 -24.40 12.04
C THR A 290 -37.50 -24.62 12.38
N THR A 291 -38.40 -23.85 11.76
CA THR A 291 -39.83 -23.86 12.08
C THR A 291 -40.71 -24.50 11.00
N THR A 292 -40.19 -24.76 9.80
CA THR A 292 -40.97 -25.24 8.65
C THR A 292 -40.49 -26.60 8.14
N THR A 293 -41.40 -27.54 7.83
CA THR A 293 -41.09 -28.79 7.11
C THR A 293 -40.79 -28.48 5.64
N GLN A 294 -39.57 -28.76 5.19
CA GLN A 294 -39.08 -28.35 3.87
C GLN A 294 -38.74 -29.50 2.92
N THR A 295 -38.66 -29.17 1.65
CA THR A 295 -38.29 -30.07 0.56
C THR A 295 -36.77 -30.25 0.44
N VAL A 296 -36.33 -31.33 -0.22
CA VAL A 296 -34.89 -31.67 -0.39
C VAL A 296 -34.14 -30.60 -1.22
N SER A 297 -34.83 -29.89 -2.11
CA SER A 297 -34.22 -28.80 -2.91
C SER A 297 -33.91 -27.57 -2.05
N GLU A 298 -34.84 -27.17 -1.19
CA GLU A 298 -34.68 -26.04 -0.26
C GLU A 298 -33.56 -26.33 0.76
N LEU A 299 -33.44 -27.58 1.19
CA LEU A 299 -32.37 -28.04 2.07
C LEU A 299 -30.99 -27.94 1.41
N LYS A 300 -30.88 -28.29 0.12
CA LYS A 300 -29.63 -28.17 -0.64
C LYS A 300 -29.19 -26.72 -0.83
N ASP A 301 -30.14 -25.82 -1.07
CA ASP A 301 -29.85 -24.39 -1.21
C ASP A 301 -29.51 -23.72 0.13
N PHE A 302 -30.13 -24.17 1.22
CA PHE A 302 -29.75 -23.76 2.57
C PHE A 302 -28.35 -24.22 2.97
N VAL A 303 -27.96 -25.46 2.67
CA VAL A 303 -26.61 -25.96 2.93
C VAL A 303 -25.56 -25.15 2.15
N LYS A 304 -25.86 -24.76 0.90
CA LYS A 304 -24.99 -23.83 0.14
C LYS A 304 -24.89 -22.45 0.80
N LYS A 305 -25.99 -21.90 1.32
CA LYS A 305 -25.98 -20.62 2.06
C LYS A 305 -25.16 -20.73 3.37
N LEU A 306 -25.27 -21.82 4.12
CA LEU A 306 -24.49 -22.05 5.34
C LEU A 306 -22.98 -22.11 5.07
N ASN A 307 -22.56 -22.70 3.94
CA ASN A 307 -21.14 -22.72 3.55
C ASN A 307 -20.55 -21.32 3.31
N SER A 308 -21.39 -20.29 3.08
CA SER A 308 -20.95 -18.88 2.95
C SER A 308 -20.87 -18.12 4.28
N LEU A 309 -21.36 -18.70 5.39
CA LEU A 309 -21.43 -18.05 6.71
C LEU A 309 -20.05 -17.64 7.30
N PRO A 310 -18.99 -18.48 7.18
CA PRO A 310 -17.65 -18.06 7.60
C PRO A 310 -17.11 -16.87 6.80
N GLU A 311 -17.56 -16.69 5.55
CA GLU A 311 -17.15 -15.56 4.70
C GLU A 311 -17.84 -14.28 5.13
N MET A 312 -19.15 -14.36 5.39
CA MET A 312 -19.93 -13.20 5.86
C MET A 312 -19.48 -12.71 7.23
N THR A 313 -19.28 -13.61 8.20
CA THR A 313 -18.80 -13.24 9.53
C THR A 313 -17.45 -12.52 9.48
N ARG A 314 -16.57 -12.92 8.55
CA ARG A 314 -15.29 -12.23 8.31
C ARG A 314 -15.48 -10.79 7.84
N HIS A 315 -16.30 -10.57 6.81
CA HIS A 315 -16.57 -9.23 6.28
C HIS A 315 -17.30 -8.34 7.29
N ILE A 316 -18.19 -8.89 8.12
CA ILE A 316 -18.83 -8.17 9.24
C ILE A 316 -17.79 -7.68 10.25
N ASN A 317 -16.89 -8.55 10.70
CA ASN A 317 -15.86 -8.18 11.66
C ASN A 317 -14.91 -7.11 11.10
N LEU A 318 -14.52 -7.23 9.83
CA LEU A 318 -13.71 -6.21 9.15
C LEU A 318 -14.44 -4.87 9.05
N ALA A 319 -15.72 -4.88 8.65
CA ALA A 319 -16.53 -3.67 8.56
C ALA A 319 -16.73 -3.00 9.93
N GLN A 320 -16.92 -3.77 11.01
CA GLN A 320 -16.99 -3.24 12.38
C GLN A 320 -15.68 -2.57 12.81
N HIS A 321 -14.54 -3.22 12.52
CA HIS A 321 -13.22 -2.66 12.80
C HIS A 321 -12.98 -1.35 12.02
N LEU A 322 -13.29 -1.34 10.73
CA LEU A 322 -13.17 -0.15 9.89
C LEU A 322 -14.10 0.97 10.37
N SER A 323 -15.36 0.67 10.73
CA SER A 323 -16.30 1.67 11.25
C SER A 323 -15.80 2.30 12.55
N THR A 324 -15.18 1.51 13.42
CA THR A 324 -14.56 2.01 14.66
C THR A 324 -13.34 2.90 14.36
N PHE A 325 -12.57 2.57 13.32
CA PHE A 325 -11.41 3.33 12.90
C PHE A 325 -11.80 4.67 12.25
N THR A 326 -12.80 4.67 11.35
CA THR A 326 -13.25 5.87 10.63
C THR A 326 -13.98 6.87 11.52
N SER A 327 -14.49 6.46 12.68
CA SER A 327 -15.10 7.36 13.67
C SER A 327 -14.08 8.05 14.60
N LYS A 328 -12.78 7.76 14.48
CA LYS A 328 -11.75 8.38 15.32
C LYS A 328 -11.56 9.86 14.95
N PRO A 329 -11.43 10.79 15.92
CA PRO A 329 -11.16 12.20 15.63
C PRO A 329 -9.89 12.43 14.80
N SER A 330 -8.86 11.61 14.98
CA SER A 330 -7.63 11.68 14.17
C SER A 330 -7.87 11.39 12.69
N PHE A 331 -8.77 10.45 12.39
CA PHE A 331 -9.13 10.10 11.01
C PHE A 331 -10.01 11.19 10.38
N LEU A 332 -11.03 11.66 11.12
CA LEU A 332 -11.91 12.72 10.64
C LEU A 332 -11.15 14.04 10.40
N GLY A 333 -10.19 14.39 11.27
CA GLY A 333 -9.33 15.53 11.07
C GLY A 333 -8.42 15.39 9.84
N GLN A 334 -7.86 14.20 9.60
CA GLN A 334 -7.09 13.94 8.37
C GLN A 334 -7.97 14.06 7.12
N LEU A 335 -9.17 13.50 7.14
CA LEU A 335 -10.10 13.54 6.02
C LEU A 335 -10.53 15.00 5.70
N ASP A 336 -10.84 15.79 6.72
CA ASP A 336 -11.18 17.21 6.57
C ASP A 336 -10.03 18.01 5.94
N MET A 337 -8.80 17.73 6.37
CA MET A 337 -7.59 18.30 5.74
C MET A 337 -7.44 17.85 4.28
N GLU A 338 -7.63 16.57 3.97
CA GLU A 338 -7.55 16.06 2.60
C GLU A 338 -8.57 16.75 1.68
N HIS A 339 -9.82 16.91 2.12
CA HIS A 339 -10.83 17.68 1.39
C HIS A 339 -10.44 19.14 1.23
N THR A 340 -9.97 19.79 2.30
CA THR A 340 -9.51 21.18 2.29
C THR A 340 -8.32 21.41 1.35
N ILE A 341 -7.39 20.45 1.26
CA ILE A 341 -6.25 20.51 0.33
C ILE A 341 -6.71 20.40 -1.11
N VAL A 342 -7.66 19.50 -1.40
CA VAL A 342 -8.32 19.43 -2.73
C VAL A 342 -9.00 20.77 -3.06
N GLU A 343 -9.46 21.49 -2.03
CA GLU A 343 -10.03 22.85 -2.11
C GLU A 343 -9.00 24.00 -2.14
N SER A 344 -7.69 23.70 -2.14
CA SER A 344 -6.53 24.59 -2.41
C SER A 344 -6.02 25.46 -1.25
N GLN A 345 -5.42 24.85 -0.22
CA GLN A 345 -4.57 25.54 0.78
C GLN A 345 -3.09 25.13 0.67
N SER A 346 -2.17 26.01 1.10
CA SER A 346 -0.70 25.83 0.98
C SER A 346 -0.04 25.63 2.34
N TYR A 347 1.04 24.85 2.39
CA TYR A 347 1.83 24.58 3.60
C TYR A 347 3.28 25.07 3.45
N ASP A 348 3.90 25.47 4.57
CA ASP A 348 5.32 25.85 4.64
C ASP A 348 6.21 24.65 5.00
N MET A 349 7.27 24.45 4.22
CA MET A 349 8.29 23.39 4.39
C MET A 349 9.02 23.51 5.74
N ARG A 350 9.20 24.74 6.25
CA ARG A 350 9.91 24.99 7.51
C ARG A 350 9.19 24.39 8.72
N GLU A 351 7.86 24.42 8.70
CA GLU A 351 7.04 23.88 9.79
C GLU A 351 7.15 22.34 9.86
N LEU A 352 7.14 21.67 8.70
CA LEU A 352 7.31 20.21 8.62
C LEU A 352 8.68 19.74 9.17
N LEU A 353 9.77 20.43 8.82
CA LEU A 353 11.11 20.05 9.28
C LEU A 353 11.30 20.28 10.78
N HIS A 354 10.77 21.38 11.31
CA HIS A 354 10.84 21.66 12.76
C HIS A 354 10.00 20.69 13.59
N SER A 355 8.86 20.22 13.06
CA SER A 355 7.98 19.29 13.77
C SER A 355 8.42 17.82 13.68
N TYR A 356 8.93 17.38 12.54
CA TYR A 356 9.24 15.96 12.29
C TYR A 356 10.73 15.63 12.24
N GLY A 357 11.61 16.64 12.19
CA GLY A 357 13.07 16.46 12.22
C GLY A 357 13.75 16.56 10.85
N PHE A 358 15.03 16.92 10.87
CA PHE A 358 15.85 17.16 9.66
C PHE A 358 16.25 15.89 8.91
N GLU A 359 16.03 14.70 9.47
CA GLU A 359 16.22 13.41 8.78
C GLU A 359 15.32 13.27 7.53
N HIS A 360 14.20 13.97 7.49
CA HIS A 360 13.27 13.95 6.36
C HIS A 360 13.68 14.87 5.19
N VAL A 361 14.80 15.60 5.28
CA VAL A 361 15.26 16.46 4.18
C VAL A 361 15.49 15.67 2.89
N ALA A 362 16.10 14.48 2.98
CA ALA A 362 16.32 13.61 1.81
C ALA A 362 14.98 13.15 1.18
N MET A 363 14.00 12.79 2.02
CA MET A 363 12.65 12.45 1.57
C MET A 363 11.97 13.62 0.87
N LEU A 364 12.01 14.82 1.45
CA LEU A 364 11.41 16.03 0.86
C LEU A 364 12.06 16.38 -0.48
N ASN A 365 13.39 16.26 -0.60
CA ASN A 365 14.10 16.44 -1.87
C ASN A 365 13.66 15.39 -2.92
N ASN A 366 13.47 14.13 -2.53
CA ASN A 366 13.00 13.09 -3.45
C ASN A 366 11.52 13.34 -3.87
N LEU A 367 10.67 13.83 -2.97
CA LEU A 367 9.29 14.24 -3.29
C LEU A 367 9.24 15.48 -4.20
N GLU A 368 10.19 16.41 -4.04
CA GLU A 368 10.34 17.57 -4.91
C GLU A 368 10.75 17.17 -6.32
N LYS A 369 11.76 16.29 -6.45
CA LYS A 369 12.16 15.71 -7.74
C LYS A 369 11.01 14.97 -8.43
N ALA A 370 10.19 14.23 -7.68
CA ALA A 370 8.98 13.58 -8.22
C ALA A 370 7.85 14.56 -8.56
N GLY A 371 7.97 15.83 -8.21
CA GLY A 371 6.96 16.86 -8.43
C GLY A 371 5.73 16.75 -7.52
N LEU A 372 5.80 15.93 -6.46
CA LEU A 372 4.76 15.75 -5.46
C LEU A 372 4.76 16.88 -4.42
N PHE A 373 5.93 17.46 -4.16
CA PHE A 373 6.09 18.55 -3.21
C PHE A 373 7.03 19.62 -3.78
N LYS A 374 6.48 20.70 -4.33
CA LYS A 374 7.29 21.74 -4.98
C LYS A 374 6.87 23.13 -4.54
N LYS A 375 7.84 24.06 -4.55
CA LYS A 375 7.54 25.48 -4.38
C LYS A 375 6.65 25.95 -5.54
N GLN A 376 5.56 26.61 -5.20
CA GLN A 376 4.67 27.19 -6.20
C GLN A 376 5.27 28.49 -6.74
N GLU A 377 5.82 28.44 -7.96
CA GLU A 377 6.38 29.63 -8.64
C GLU A 377 5.31 30.42 -9.41
N SER A 378 4.25 29.74 -9.88
CA SER A 378 3.17 30.32 -10.68
C SER A 378 1.79 29.93 -10.17
N LYS A 379 0.77 30.70 -10.55
CA LYS A 379 -0.64 30.33 -10.29
C LYS A 379 -0.92 28.94 -10.86
N SER A 380 -1.58 28.10 -10.07
CA SER A 380 -1.91 26.73 -10.45
C SER A 380 -3.07 26.72 -11.43
N ASN A 381 -2.95 25.94 -12.52
CA ASN A 381 -4.04 25.69 -13.46
C ASN A 381 -5.10 24.72 -12.91
N TRP A 382 -4.91 24.22 -11.68
CA TRP A 382 -5.77 23.23 -11.04
C TRP A 382 -7.24 23.63 -11.04
N LEU A 383 -7.57 24.89 -10.74
CA LEU A 383 -8.98 25.32 -10.69
C LEU A 383 -9.66 25.23 -12.06
N THR A 384 -8.94 25.54 -13.14
CA THR A 384 -9.43 25.41 -14.52
C THR A 384 -9.66 23.95 -14.87
N ILE A 385 -8.69 23.08 -14.54
CA ILE A 385 -8.77 21.63 -14.78
C ILE A 385 -9.92 21.02 -13.98
N LYS A 386 -10.03 21.35 -12.69
CA LYS A 386 -11.08 20.89 -11.78
C LYS A 386 -12.48 21.17 -12.32
N ARG A 387 -12.71 22.39 -12.80
CA ARG A 387 -14.00 22.82 -13.38
C ARG A 387 -14.25 22.15 -14.74
N ALA A 388 -13.26 22.16 -15.63
CA ALA A 388 -13.42 21.63 -16.99
C ALA A 388 -13.68 20.12 -17.02
N LEU A 389 -13.09 19.36 -16.09
CA LEU A 389 -13.24 17.92 -16.00
C LEU A 389 -14.26 17.47 -14.94
N GLN A 390 -14.96 18.40 -14.29
CA GLN A 390 -15.95 18.10 -13.24
C GLN A 390 -15.39 17.11 -12.20
N LEU A 391 -14.25 17.47 -11.61
CA LEU A 391 -13.56 16.59 -10.65
C LEU A 391 -14.20 16.61 -9.27
N VAL A 392 -14.99 17.64 -8.95
CA VAL A 392 -15.74 17.73 -7.69
C VAL A 392 -17.21 17.76 -8.03
N VAL A 393 -17.96 16.82 -7.46
CA VAL A 393 -19.40 16.64 -7.62
C VAL A 393 -20.01 16.76 -6.23
N GLU A 394 -20.75 17.84 -6.00
CA GLU A 394 -21.49 18.06 -4.76
C GLU A 394 -22.69 17.10 -4.68
N ASP A 395 -23.11 16.74 -3.45
CA ASP A 395 -24.28 15.89 -3.17
C ASP A 395 -24.27 14.51 -3.87
N THR A 396 -23.15 13.79 -3.78
CA THR A 396 -23.04 12.44 -4.35
C THR A 396 -23.82 11.41 -3.51
N ASP A 397 -24.85 10.77 -4.07
CA ASP A 397 -25.51 9.61 -3.46
C ASP A 397 -24.56 8.40 -3.49
N THR A 398 -24.06 8.00 -2.33
CA THR A 398 -23.15 6.85 -2.21
C THR A 398 -23.86 5.52 -2.36
N ALA A 399 -25.18 5.44 -2.05
CA ALA A 399 -25.98 4.23 -2.11
C ALA A 399 -26.40 3.87 -3.54
N ASN A 400 -26.74 4.87 -4.35
CA ASN A 400 -27.05 4.71 -5.78
C ASN A 400 -26.18 5.65 -6.62
N PRO A 401 -24.88 5.33 -6.76
CA PRO A 401 -23.95 6.24 -7.43
C PRO A 401 -24.31 6.43 -8.91
N ASN A 402 -24.30 7.68 -9.36
CA ASN A 402 -24.52 8.08 -10.75
C ASN A 402 -23.23 8.55 -11.45
N ASP A 403 -22.16 8.78 -10.69
CA ASP A 403 -20.87 9.25 -11.17
C ASP A 403 -19.72 8.54 -10.45
N ILE A 404 -18.56 8.45 -11.11
CA ILE A 404 -17.33 7.84 -10.56
C ILE A 404 -16.82 8.57 -9.29
N ALA A 405 -17.29 9.78 -9.00
CA ALA A 405 -16.98 10.52 -7.77
C ALA A 405 -17.34 9.81 -6.46
N TYR A 406 -18.22 8.78 -6.52
CA TYR A 406 -18.66 8.04 -5.33
C TYR A 406 -17.52 7.36 -4.57
N VAL A 407 -16.41 7.03 -5.24
CA VAL A 407 -15.26 6.33 -4.62
C VAL A 407 -14.52 7.20 -3.60
N PHE A 408 -14.64 8.53 -3.72
CA PHE A 408 -14.11 9.51 -2.77
C PHE A 408 -15.19 10.48 -2.29
N SER A 409 -16.45 10.03 -2.26
CA SER A 409 -17.60 10.79 -1.73
C SER A 409 -17.69 12.23 -2.27
N GLY A 410 -17.46 12.42 -3.56
CA GLY A 410 -17.56 13.73 -4.23
C GLY A 410 -16.35 14.10 -5.08
N TYR A 411 -15.20 13.46 -4.90
CA TYR A 411 -14.06 13.63 -5.81
C TYR A 411 -13.99 12.51 -6.87
N ALA A 412 -14.04 12.89 -8.14
CA ALA A 412 -13.78 11.97 -9.24
C ALA A 412 -12.29 11.93 -9.56
N PRO A 413 -11.66 10.73 -9.53
CA PRO A 413 -10.25 10.63 -9.84
C PRO A 413 -9.95 11.16 -11.24
N LEU A 414 -9.04 12.15 -11.33
CA LEU A 414 -8.63 12.76 -12.60
C LEU A 414 -8.23 11.71 -13.64
N SER A 415 -7.46 10.71 -13.23
CA SER A 415 -7.03 9.58 -14.07
C SER A 415 -8.21 8.89 -14.75
N ILE A 416 -9.25 8.54 -13.99
CA ILE A 416 -10.44 7.86 -14.51
C ILE A 416 -11.30 8.80 -15.36
N ARG A 417 -11.35 10.08 -15.01
CA ARG A 417 -12.06 11.08 -15.81
C ARG A 417 -11.44 11.27 -17.20
N LEU A 418 -10.12 11.18 -17.31
CA LEU A 418 -9.42 11.19 -18.60
C LEU A 418 -9.73 9.94 -19.44
N VAL A 419 -9.85 8.77 -18.80
CA VAL A 419 -10.26 7.51 -19.46
C VAL A 419 -11.72 7.60 -19.94
N GLN A 420 -12.61 8.15 -19.12
CA GLN A 420 -14.01 8.37 -19.46
C GLN A 420 -14.16 9.25 -20.71
N HIS A 421 -13.42 10.37 -20.79
CA HIS A 421 -13.40 11.21 -21.98
C HIS A 421 -12.81 10.48 -23.19
N ALA A 422 -11.69 9.76 -23.01
CA ALA A 422 -11.07 8.98 -24.09
C ALA A 422 -12.06 7.99 -24.74
N ILE A 423 -12.89 7.34 -23.93
CA ILE A 423 -13.83 6.30 -24.38
C ILE A 423 -15.12 6.89 -24.93
N ARG A 424 -15.72 7.90 -24.27
CA ARG A 424 -17.02 8.45 -24.66
C ARG A 424 -16.92 9.44 -25.83
N SER A 425 -16.03 10.43 -25.74
CA SER A 425 -15.96 11.57 -26.66
C SER A 425 -14.63 11.70 -27.39
N GLY A 426 -13.63 10.88 -27.04
CA GLY A 426 -12.25 11.05 -27.47
C GLY A 426 -11.56 12.21 -26.76
N TRP A 427 -10.26 12.41 -27.04
CA TRP A 427 -9.48 13.48 -26.40
C TRP A 427 -9.52 14.81 -27.13
N ARG A 428 -9.96 14.85 -28.40
CA ARG A 428 -10.07 16.09 -29.18
C ARG A 428 -10.84 17.21 -28.44
N PRO A 429 -12.00 16.96 -27.79
CA PRO A 429 -12.75 18.02 -27.10
C PRO A 429 -12.05 18.59 -25.86
N VAL A 430 -11.11 17.83 -25.27
CA VAL A 430 -10.41 18.19 -24.03
C VAL A 430 -8.92 18.45 -24.25
N GLU A 431 -8.48 18.63 -25.49
CA GLU A 431 -7.05 18.76 -25.84
C GLU A 431 -6.39 19.95 -25.14
N GLU A 432 -7.08 21.09 -25.09
CA GLU A 432 -6.59 22.28 -24.36
C GLU A 432 -6.42 22.02 -22.86
N ILE A 433 -7.30 21.21 -22.27
CA ILE A 433 -7.18 20.80 -20.86
C ILE A 433 -6.02 19.81 -20.69
N LEU A 434 -5.81 18.91 -21.65
CA LEU A 434 -4.67 17.99 -21.64
C LEU A 434 -3.34 18.73 -21.70
N LYS A 435 -3.24 19.89 -22.38
CA LYS A 435 -2.03 20.73 -22.43
C LYS A 435 -1.71 21.36 -21.07
N LEU A 436 -2.72 21.60 -20.22
CA LEU A 436 -2.52 22.12 -18.86
C LEU A 436 -2.00 21.06 -17.88
N LEU A 437 -2.17 19.77 -18.19
CA LEU A 437 -1.70 18.67 -17.37
C LEU A 437 -0.23 18.32 -17.64
N PRO A 438 0.53 17.86 -16.63
CA PRO A 438 1.94 17.50 -16.81
C PRO A 438 2.18 16.46 -17.92
N GLY A 439 3.24 16.68 -18.69
CA GLY A 439 3.73 15.74 -19.72
C GLY A 439 2.96 15.76 -21.05
N PRO A 440 3.51 15.12 -22.09
CA PRO A 440 2.89 15.05 -23.41
C PRO A 440 1.62 14.19 -23.43
N HIS A 441 0.81 14.34 -24.47
CA HIS A 441 -0.24 13.39 -24.83
C HIS A 441 0.01 12.87 -26.25
N LEU A 442 -0.41 11.64 -26.52
CA LEU A 442 -0.24 10.94 -27.78
C LEU A 442 -1.55 10.23 -28.13
N GLU A 443 -1.95 10.31 -29.39
CA GLU A 443 -3.03 9.49 -29.97
C GLU A 443 -2.53 8.92 -31.30
N THR A 444 -2.35 7.60 -31.35
CA THR A 444 -1.81 6.88 -32.51
C THR A 444 -2.78 5.79 -32.93
N LYS A 445 -3.15 5.77 -34.21
CA LYS A 445 -3.87 4.65 -34.84
C LYS A 445 -2.83 3.73 -35.50
N ARG A 446 -2.77 2.48 -35.06
CA ARG A 446 -1.91 1.42 -35.58
C ARG A 446 -2.68 0.59 -36.60
N GLY A 447 -2.35 0.69 -37.89
CA GLY A 447 -2.91 -0.17 -38.92
C GLY A 447 -2.79 0.34 -40.35
N GLY A 448 -2.05 -0.41 -41.18
CA GLY A 448 -2.08 -0.42 -42.65
C GLY A 448 -3.19 -1.33 -43.21
N PHE A 449 -4.39 -1.27 -42.63
CA PHE A 449 -5.58 -1.87 -43.21
C PHE A 449 -6.26 -0.85 -44.14
N SER A 450 -5.63 -0.59 -45.29
CA SER A 450 -6.31 0.02 -46.42
C SER A 450 -7.33 -0.98 -46.97
N ASN A 451 -8.52 -1.03 -46.37
CA ASN A 451 -9.82 -1.39 -46.97
C ASN A 451 -10.95 -1.50 -45.93
N SER A 452 -10.96 -0.64 -44.90
CA SER A 452 -12.22 -0.23 -44.27
C SER A 452 -12.54 1.20 -44.74
N PRO A 453 -13.78 1.49 -45.20
CA PRO A 453 -14.08 2.81 -45.69
C PRO A 453 -13.90 3.82 -44.55
N SER A 454 -13.19 4.89 -44.89
CA SER A 454 -12.96 6.09 -44.09
C SER A 454 -14.18 6.49 -43.24
N PHE A 455 -14.03 6.47 -41.91
CA PHE A 455 -15.05 6.99 -40.98
C PHE A 455 -14.89 8.49 -40.67
N ASP A 456 -13.95 9.19 -41.31
CA ASP A 456 -13.66 10.61 -41.03
C ASP A 456 -14.31 11.59 -42.02
N THR A 457 -15.43 11.21 -42.66
CA THR A 457 -16.28 12.17 -43.37
C THR A 457 -17.74 11.87 -43.09
N LEU A 458 -18.27 12.44 -42.00
CA LEU A 458 -19.58 13.09 -41.93
C LEU A 458 -19.87 13.53 -40.50
N SER A 459 -20.12 14.84 -40.35
CA SER A 459 -20.62 15.46 -39.13
C SER A 459 -21.99 14.89 -38.76
N GLY A 460 -22.10 14.33 -37.56
CA GLY A 460 -23.35 14.01 -36.90
C GLY A 460 -24.08 12.80 -37.49
N VAL A 461 -23.96 11.64 -36.83
CA VAL A 461 -25.02 10.65 -36.57
C VAL A 461 -24.38 9.42 -35.90
N SER A 462 -24.91 9.10 -34.71
CA SER A 462 -24.93 7.83 -33.96
C SER A 462 -23.72 6.88 -34.01
N THR A 463 -23.13 6.71 -32.82
CA THR A 463 -22.33 5.55 -32.39
C THR A 463 -23.00 4.22 -32.76
N SER A 464 -22.66 3.66 -33.92
CA SER A 464 -22.90 2.25 -34.20
C SER A 464 -22.03 1.44 -33.24
N LEU A 465 -22.66 0.88 -32.21
CA LEU A 465 -22.06 0.06 -31.15
C LEU A 465 -20.92 -0.80 -31.69
N ALA A 466 -19.70 -0.55 -31.20
CA ALA A 466 -18.50 -1.31 -31.53
C ALA A 466 -18.62 -2.75 -31.00
N LYS A 467 -19.44 -3.57 -31.65
CA LYS A 467 -19.50 -5.01 -31.46
C LYS A 467 -18.48 -5.62 -32.41
N VAL A 468 -17.61 -6.45 -31.85
CA VAL A 468 -16.77 -7.36 -32.65
C VAL A 468 -17.74 -8.28 -33.44
N PRO A 469 -17.39 -8.76 -34.66
CA PRO A 469 -18.28 -9.61 -35.46
C PRO A 469 -18.90 -10.81 -34.72
N ASP A 470 -18.28 -11.24 -33.62
CA ASP A 470 -18.71 -12.30 -32.70
C ASP A 470 -19.77 -11.86 -31.65
N GLY A 471 -20.33 -10.65 -31.75
CA GLY A 471 -21.35 -10.14 -30.83
C GLY A 471 -20.84 -9.67 -29.46
N ARG A 472 -19.53 -9.79 -29.19
CA ARG A 472 -18.86 -9.30 -27.97
C ARG A 472 -18.61 -7.79 -28.01
N ARG A 473 -18.57 -7.16 -26.84
CA ARG A 473 -18.15 -5.76 -26.68
C ARG A 473 -16.67 -5.63 -27.09
N ALA A 474 -16.31 -4.49 -27.66
CA ALA A 474 -14.90 -4.20 -27.94
C ALA A 474 -14.11 -4.06 -26.62
N LEU A 475 -12.81 -4.35 -26.64
CA LEU A 475 -12.00 -4.36 -25.43
C LEU A 475 -11.10 -3.12 -25.36
N VAL A 476 -10.97 -2.54 -24.16
CA VAL A 476 -10.03 -1.46 -23.87
C VAL A 476 -9.08 -1.87 -22.75
N LEU A 477 -7.78 -1.87 -23.03
CA LEU A 477 -6.72 -2.05 -22.04
C LEU A 477 -6.31 -0.68 -21.48
N VAL A 478 -6.59 -0.45 -20.19
CA VAL A 478 -6.19 0.77 -19.47
C VAL A 478 -4.90 0.49 -18.69
N VAL A 479 -3.80 1.15 -19.07
CA VAL A 479 -2.48 0.91 -18.45
C VAL A 479 -2.08 2.08 -17.54
N PHE A 480 -1.87 1.81 -16.26
CA PHE A 480 -1.32 2.75 -15.29
C PHE A 480 0.20 2.55 -15.14
N VAL A 481 0.95 3.60 -15.48
CA VAL A 481 2.42 3.63 -15.34
C VAL A 481 2.78 4.45 -14.10
N GLY A 482 3.23 3.77 -13.04
CA GLY A 482 3.54 4.40 -11.74
C GLY A 482 2.60 4.00 -10.61
N GLY A 483 1.59 3.18 -10.90
CA GLY A 483 0.71 2.56 -9.91
C GLY A 483 -0.76 2.92 -10.09
N VAL A 484 -1.65 2.10 -9.52
CA VAL A 484 -3.10 2.32 -9.49
C VAL A 484 -3.63 2.03 -8.10
N THR A 485 -4.64 2.78 -7.66
CA THR A 485 -5.31 2.55 -6.38
C THR A 485 -6.53 1.64 -6.54
N PHE A 486 -6.97 1.01 -5.44
CA PHE A 486 -8.23 0.26 -5.45
C PHE A 486 -9.44 1.15 -5.77
N ALA A 487 -9.44 2.41 -5.34
CA ALA A 487 -10.50 3.37 -5.67
C ALA A 487 -10.59 3.64 -7.18
N GLU A 488 -9.45 3.79 -7.86
CA GLU A 488 -9.40 3.93 -9.33
C GLU A 488 -9.88 2.66 -10.04
N ILE A 489 -9.52 1.47 -9.53
CA ILE A 489 -10.02 0.18 -10.05
C ILE A 489 -11.54 0.11 -9.92
N SER A 490 -12.09 0.40 -8.74
CA SER A 490 -13.54 0.38 -8.50
C SER A 490 -14.28 1.40 -9.36
N ALA A 491 -13.72 2.60 -9.54
CA ALA A 491 -14.28 3.61 -10.42
C ALA A 491 -14.31 3.15 -11.90
N LEU A 492 -13.28 2.44 -12.38
CA LEU A 492 -13.27 1.84 -13.72
C LEU A 492 -14.29 0.71 -13.86
N ARG A 493 -14.43 -0.14 -12.84
CA ARG A 493 -15.46 -1.19 -12.81
C ARG A 493 -16.86 -0.61 -12.85
N PHE A 494 -17.14 0.41 -12.04
CA PHE A 494 -18.39 1.16 -12.08
C PHE A 494 -18.61 1.84 -13.44
N PHE A 495 -17.57 2.41 -14.05
CA PHE A 495 -17.69 2.99 -15.39
C PHE A 495 -18.03 1.93 -16.46
N SER A 496 -17.52 0.70 -16.32
CA SER A 496 -17.79 -0.42 -17.22
C SER A 496 -19.25 -0.95 -17.15
N THR A 497 -19.95 -0.71 -16.03
CA THR A 497 -21.35 -1.14 -15.84
C THR A 497 -22.38 -0.10 -16.27
N GLN A 498 -21.97 1.10 -16.67
CA GLN A 498 -22.86 2.18 -17.08
C GLN A 498 -23.70 1.83 -18.32
N GLU A 499 -24.95 2.29 -18.35
CA GLU A 499 -25.83 2.09 -19.51
C GLU A 499 -25.23 2.73 -20.78
N GLY A 500 -25.31 1.99 -21.90
CA GLY A 500 -24.73 2.41 -23.18
C GLY A 500 -23.22 2.17 -23.34
N MET A 501 -22.56 1.53 -22.36
CA MET A 501 -21.14 1.19 -22.46
C MET A 501 -20.86 0.09 -23.49
N ALA A 502 -20.17 0.45 -24.58
CA ALA A 502 -19.87 -0.44 -25.69
C ALA A 502 -18.59 -1.29 -25.50
N TYR A 503 -17.83 -1.04 -24.43
CA TYR A 503 -16.53 -1.66 -24.21
C TYR A 503 -16.45 -2.46 -22.91
N ASP A 504 -15.68 -3.54 -22.93
CA ASP A 504 -15.14 -4.18 -21.74
C ASP A 504 -13.78 -3.55 -21.38
N LEU A 505 -13.48 -3.45 -20.09
CA LEU A 505 -12.25 -2.85 -19.58
C LEU A 505 -11.35 -3.91 -18.94
N ILE A 506 -10.06 -3.88 -19.27
CA ILE A 506 -9.01 -4.59 -18.52
C ILE A 506 -8.02 -3.55 -18.03
N ILE A 507 -7.63 -3.65 -16.77
CA ILE A 507 -6.72 -2.74 -16.09
C ILE A 507 -5.37 -3.42 -16.02
N ALA A 508 -4.33 -2.77 -16.51
CA ALA A 508 -2.94 -3.15 -16.26
C ALA A 508 -2.24 -2.06 -15.46
N THR A 509 -1.37 -2.45 -14.52
CA THR A 509 -0.64 -1.49 -13.69
C THR A 509 0.77 -1.95 -13.41
N THR A 510 1.69 -1.02 -13.15
CA THR A 510 3.00 -1.37 -12.60
C THR A 510 2.89 -2.01 -11.22
N LYS A 511 2.03 -1.46 -10.34
CA LYS A 511 1.73 -1.99 -9.02
C LYS A 511 0.40 -1.46 -8.51
N ILE A 512 -0.28 -2.21 -7.65
CA ILE A 512 -1.40 -1.66 -6.87
C ILE A 512 -0.82 -0.91 -5.67
N VAL A 513 -1.13 0.38 -5.54
CA VAL A 513 -0.55 1.29 -4.55
C VAL A 513 -1.61 2.03 -3.75
N ASN A 514 -1.20 2.61 -2.62
CA ASN A 514 -1.95 3.58 -1.85
C ASN A 514 -1.03 4.73 -1.43
N GLY A 515 -1.55 5.75 -0.73
CA GLY A 515 -0.73 6.91 -0.33
C GLY A 515 0.52 6.54 0.47
N GLN A 516 0.43 5.54 1.36
CA GLN A 516 1.56 5.09 2.17
C GLN A 516 2.59 4.33 1.33
N SER A 517 2.15 3.34 0.54
CA SER A 517 3.08 2.52 -0.26
C SER A 517 3.69 3.29 -1.43
N LEU A 518 3.04 4.37 -1.88
CA LEU A 518 3.61 5.29 -2.87
C LEU A 518 4.73 6.15 -2.28
N ILE A 519 4.60 6.59 -1.03
CA ILE A 519 5.58 7.47 -0.35
C ILE A 519 6.72 6.67 0.28
N GLU A 520 6.47 5.45 0.76
CA GLU A 520 7.47 4.61 1.43
C GLU A 520 8.82 4.48 0.67
N PRO A 521 8.87 4.30 -0.67
CA PRO A 521 10.12 4.25 -1.42
C PRO A 521 10.97 5.55 -1.37
N PHE A 522 10.33 6.70 -1.09
CA PHE A 522 10.98 8.01 -0.98
C PHE A 522 11.64 8.22 0.37
N VAL A 523 11.24 7.46 1.39
CA VAL A 523 11.88 7.46 2.70
C VAL A 523 13.21 6.72 2.58
N GLU A 524 14.31 7.46 2.57
CA GLU A 524 15.63 6.86 2.68
C GLU A 524 15.77 6.25 4.07
N LYS A 525 15.73 4.92 4.14
CA LYS A 525 16.25 4.20 5.29
C LYS A 525 17.76 4.37 5.26
N LEU A 526 18.27 5.42 5.91
CA LEU A 526 19.68 5.51 6.25
C LEU A 526 20.04 4.16 6.88
N ALA A 527 21.02 3.49 6.29
CA ALA A 527 21.36 2.13 6.66
C ALA A 527 21.86 2.12 8.11
N GLU A 528 20.96 1.83 9.05
CA GLU A 528 21.27 1.54 10.46
C GLU A 528 22.33 0.43 10.55
N SER A 529 22.46 -0.40 9.51
CA SER A 529 23.48 -1.45 9.40
C SER A 529 24.93 -0.95 9.42
N SER A 530 25.23 0.29 9.01
CA SER A 530 26.61 0.80 9.04
C SER A 530 27.00 1.37 10.41
N VAL A 531 26.04 1.99 11.11
CA VAL A 531 26.27 2.54 12.44
C VAL A 531 26.29 1.43 13.47
N GLU A 532 25.40 0.44 13.35
CA GLU A 532 25.32 -0.70 14.26
C GLU A 532 26.51 -1.67 14.10
N SER A 533 27.07 -1.82 12.89
CA SER A 533 28.32 -2.57 12.67
C SER A 533 29.53 -1.85 13.25
N SER A 534 29.58 -0.52 13.12
CA SER A 534 30.66 0.30 13.72
C SER A 534 30.55 0.35 15.24
N LEU A 535 29.33 0.38 15.79
CA LEU A 535 29.08 0.31 17.24
C LEU A 535 29.36 -1.08 17.81
N LYS A 536 29.08 -2.17 17.09
CA LYS A 536 29.48 -3.52 17.50
C LYS A 536 31.01 -3.70 17.49
N SER A 537 31.68 -3.18 16.46
CA SER A 537 33.13 -3.15 16.38
C SER A 537 33.77 -2.33 17.52
N LEU A 538 33.14 -1.22 17.91
CA LEU A 538 33.59 -0.43 19.07
C LEU A 538 33.31 -1.15 20.39
N ALA A 539 32.15 -1.79 20.55
CA ALA A 539 31.78 -2.51 21.78
C ALA A 539 32.72 -3.71 22.03
N GLU A 540 33.07 -4.47 20.99
CA GLU A 540 34.06 -5.55 21.09
C GLU A 540 35.48 -5.05 21.40
N SER A 541 35.79 -3.80 21.04
CA SER A 541 37.08 -3.17 21.37
C SER A 541 37.14 -2.65 22.80
N VAL A 542 35.99 -2.38 23.43
CA VAL A 542 35.89 -1.86 24.81
C VAL A 542 35.91 -2.98 25.86
N GLU A 543 35.48 -4.20 25.53
CA GLU A 543 35.50 -5.34 26.46
C GLU A 543 36.89 -5.94 26.72
N ILE A 544 37.96 -5.48 26.06
CA ILE A 544 39.33 -6.00 26.27
C ILE A 544 40.07 -5.27 27.42
N LEU A 545 39.49 -4.22 28.02
CA LEU A 545 40.16 -3.40 29.04
C LEU A 545 39.62 -3.53 30.49
N ASP A 546 38.75 -4.51 30.78
CA ASP A 546 38.31 -4.73 32.16
C ASP A 546 38.87 -6.04 32.75
N SER A 547 40.04 -5.92 33.39
CA SER A 547 40.52 -6.87 34.40
C SER A 547 41.14 -6.09 35.57
N PRO A 548 41.09 -6.64 36.80
CA PRO A 548 40.59 -5.89 37.95
C PRO A 548 41.65 -5.08 38.71
N LYS A 549 41.15 -3.99 39.31
CA LYS A 549 41.78 -3.04 40.23
C LYS A 549 42.71 -3.69 41.27
N ARG A 550 43.86 -3.03 41.49
CA ARG A 550 44.52 -3.00 42.80
C ARG A 550 44.77 -1.55 43.19
N ASP A 551 44.37 -1.27 44.43
CA ASP A 551 44.37 -0.01 45.13
C ASP A 551 45.77 0.55 45.37
N ILE A 552 45.90 1.87 45.45
CA ILE A 552 46.68 2.62 46.45
C ILE A 552 46.27 4.10 46.39
N GLU A 553 46.13 4.66 47.59
CA GLU A 553 45.50 5.91 47.98
C GLU A 553 46.34 7.18 47.77
N THR A 554 45.63 8.33 47.84
CA THR A 554 46.03 9.66 48.37
C THR A 554 47.03 10.53 47.60
N SER A 555 46.58 11.69 47.12
CA SER A 555 46.74 13.00 47.78
C SER A 555 46.41 14.17 46.82
N GLU A 556 45.82 15.22 47.38
CA GLU A 556 45.43 16.48 46.73
C GLU A 556 46.63 17.39 46.43
N ASP A 557 46.36 18.39 45.59
CA ASP A 557 47.18 19.57 45.23
C ASP A 557 48.32 19.38 44.22
N SER A 558 48.13 19.90 42.99
CA SER A 558 48.65 21.23 42.61
C SER A 558 48.85 21.42 41.07
N VAL A 559 48.63 22.68 40.65
CA VAL A 559 49.24 23.39 39.52
C VAL A 559 48.60 23.30 38.12
N GLU A 560 47.87 24.37 37.79
CA GLU A 560 47.84 25.03 36.47
C GLU A 560 49.22 25.08 35.80
N SER A 561 49.39 24.47 34.63
CA SER A 561 50.16 25.04 33.51
C SER A 561 50.36 24.01 32.42
N SER A 562 49.84 24.28 31.22
CA SER A 562 50.42 23.86 29.93
C SER A 562 49.60 24.51 28.81
N VAL A 563 49.69 25.83 28.72
CA VAL A 563 49.46 26.59 27.48
C VAL A 563 50.77 27.31 27.18
N GLU A 564 51.11 27.36 25.90
CA GLU A 564 52.28 27.99 25.28
C GLU A 564 53.59 27.17 25.21
N LYS A 565 53.80 26.60 24.02
CA LYS A 565 55.04 26.83 23.24
C LYS A 565 54.89 26.27 21.83
N SER A 566 54.70 27.16 20.86
CA SER A 566 55.61 27.35 19.72
C SER A 566 54.96 28.18 18.62
N GLU A 567 55.36 29.44 18.54
CA GLU A 567 55.29 30.25 17.32
C GLU A 567 56.56 30.07 16.48
N CYS A 568 56.38 30.29 15.17
CA CYS A 568 57.34 30.72 14.16
C CYS A 568 58.41 29.74 13.65
N LEU A 569 58.30 29.42 12.35
CA LEU A 569 59.42 29.45 11.40
C LEU A 569 58.88 29.67 9.97
N ASP A 570 58.98 30.91 9.50
CA ASP A 570 58.98 31.27 8.08
C ASP A 570 60.26 30.76 7.41
N LYS A 571 60.15 30.25 6.18
CA LYS A 571 61.11 30.47 5.08
C LYS A 571 60.57 29.98 3.72
N GLN A 572 60.28 30.97 2.88
CA GLN A 572 60.40 31.10 1.41
C GLN A 572 60.73 29.84 0.57
N VAL A 573 60.05 29.70 -0.58
CA VAL A 573 60.64 29.85 -1.93
C VAL A 573 59.56 29.68 -3.04
N GLU A 574 59.50 30.73 -3.89
CA GLU A 574 59.17 30.83 -5.32
C GLU A 574 57.87 30.26 -5.94
N SER A 575 57.19 31.16 -6.66
CA SER A 575 56.30 30.85 -7.78
C SER A 575 57.11 30.76 -9.08
N PRO A 576 56.63 30.02 -10.09
CA PRO A 576 56.38 30.73 -11.34
C PRO A 576 55.10 30.30 -12.10
N GLU A 577 54.54 31.30 -12.74
CA GLU A 577 53.97 31.34 -14.09
C GLU A 577 52.62 30.69 -14.43
N SER A 578 51.83 31.56 -15.07
CA SER A 578 50.52 31.44 -15.67
C SER A 578 50.50 30.61 -16.95
N LEU A 579 49.47 29.79 -17.13
CA LEU A 579 48.85 29.55 -18.43
C LEU A 579 47.33 29.49 -18.28
N SER A 580 46.65 30.40 -18.97
CA SER A 580 45.21 30.45 -19.19
C SER A 580 44.82 29.47 -20.30
N GLU A 581 43.75 28.70 -20.10
CA GLU A 581 42.74 28.47 -21.15
C GLU A 581 41.44 27.90 -20.54
N HIS A 582 40.31 28.36 -21.09
CA HIS A 582 38.95 28.30 -20.56
C HIS A 582 38.32 26.90 -20.50
N VAL A 583 37.71 26.55 -19.36
CA VAL A 583 36.52 25.67 -19.29
C VAL A 583 35.55 26.23 -18.24
N GLY A 584 34.27 26.32 -18.62
CA GLY A 584 33.19 27.03 -17.91
C GLY A 584 32.85 26.52 -16.51
N SER A 585 32.22 27.42 -15.76
CA SER A 585 31.90 27.37 -14.33
C SER A 585 31.12 26.13 -13.88
N LEU A 586 31.74 25.37 -12.97
CA LEU A 586 31.06 24.51 -12.01
C LEU A 586 31.10 25.26 -10.67
N ASP A 587 29.94 25.62 -10.10
CA ASP A 587 29.85 26.29 -8.79
C ASP A 587 30.34 25.34 -7.68
N TYR A 588 31.62 25.42 -7.35
CA TYR A 588 32.16 24.83 -6.14
C TYR A 588 31.67 25.63 -4.92
N VAL A 589 30.99 24.96 -4.00
CA VAL A 589 30.64 25.51 -2.68
C VAL A 589 31.94 25.89 -1.96
N SER A 590 32.17 27.19 -1.75
CA SER A 590 33.35 27.68 -1.01
C SER A 590 33.44 27.05 0.38
N ILE A 591 34.64 26.63 0.76
CA ILE A 591 34.99 26.09 2.10
C ILE A 591 34.47 26.97 3.24
N GLY A 592 34.38 28.28 3.04
CA GLY A 592 33.79 29.21 4.01
C GLY A 592 32.32 28.93 4.33
N LYS A 593 31.49 28.56 3.34
CA LYS A 593 30.08 28.20 3.59
C LYS A 593 29.96 26.89 4.38
N PHE A 594 30.90 25.96 4.20
CA PHE A 594 30.90 24.71 4.94
C PHE A 594 31.30 24.91 6.41
N GLN A 595 32.25 25.81 6.67
CA GLN A 595 32.62 26.20 8.04
C GLN A 595 31.51 26.98 8.74
N GLU A 596 30.76 27.81 8.01
CA GLU A 596 29.60 28.53 8.52
C GLU A 596 28.47 27.58 8.92
N VAL A 597 28.17 26.57 8.07
CA VAL A 597 27.18 25.52 8.38
C VAL A 597 27.60 24.66 9.57
N LEU A 598 28.89 24.38 9.75
CA LEU A 598 29.39 23.64 10.92
C LEU A 598 29.25 24.45 12.21
N ALA A 599 29.50 25.76 12.17
CA ALA A 599 29.30 26.63 13.32
C ALA A 599 27.82 26.76 13.68
N GLU A 600 26.93 26.81 12.67
CA GLU A 600 25.48 26.84 12.86
C GLU A 600 24.97 25.51 13.47
N LEU A 601 25.54 24.37 13.03
CA LEU A 601 25.25 23.04 13.56
C LEU A 601 25.63 22.90 15.05
N ASP A 602 26.78 23.46 15.46
CA ASP A 602 27.22 23.42 16.86
C ASP A 602 26.36 24.33 17.76
N GLN A 603 25.94 25.50 17.25
CA GLN A 603 25.03 26.40 17.96
C GLN A 603 23.65 25.74 18.13
N GLU A 604 23.15 25.03 17.12
CA GLU A 604 21.90 24.29 17.20
C GLU A 604 22.00 23.07 18.14
N ARG A 605 23.15 22.39 18.18
CA ARG A 605 23.40 21.31 19.12
C ARG A 605 23.33 21.79 20.57
N GLN A 606 23.92 22.96 20.87
CA GLN A 606 23.84 23.56 22.20
C GLN A 606 22.41 23.98 22.56
N ALA A 607 21.65 24.53 21.60
CA ALA A 607 20.24 24.87 21.80
C ALA A 607 19.38 23.63 22.09
N ARG A 608 19.63 22.50 21.40
CA ARG A 608 18.92 21.23 21.66
C ARG A 608 19.16 20.68 23.06
N ILE A 609 20.41 20.72 23.53
CA ILE A 609 20.75 20.30 24.91
C ILE A 609 20.01 21.18 25.93
N ALA A 610 19.94 22.49 25.69
CA ALA A 610 19.19 23.40 26.57
C ALA A 610 17.69 23.09 26.58
N VAL A 611 17.08 22.82 25.41
CA VAL A 611 15.66 22.44 25.30
C VAL A 611 15.39 21.11 25.98
N GLU A 612 16.26 20.12 25.84
CA GLU A 612 16.10 18.80 26.46
C GLU A 612 16.16 18.89 27.99
N ASN A 613 17.04 19.76 28.53
CA ASN A 613 17.06 20.07 29.96
C ASN A 613 15.73 20.72 30.40
N THR A 614 15.19 21.70 29.66
CA THR A 614 13.87 22.29 30.01
C THR A 614 12.70 21.31 29.90
N LYS A 615 12.74 20.37 28.94
CA LYS A 615 11.75 19.30 28.82
C LYS A 615 11.77 18.39 30.04
N SER A 616 12.96 18.08 30.57
CA SER A 616 13.10 17.29 31.79
C SER A 616 12.50 18.01 33.01
N GLU A 617 12.67 19.34 33.11
CA GLU A 617 12.04 20.17 34.15
C GLU A 617 10.51 20.19 34.02
N PHE A 618 9.98 20.39 32.80
CA PHE A 618 8.53 20.34 32.53
C PHE A 618 7.92 18.97 32.84
N GLN A 619 8.64 17.88 32.57
CA GLN A 619 8.18 16.52 32.88
C GLN A 619 8.05 16.32 34.40
N VAL A 620 8.99 16.87 35.18
CA VAL A 620 8.92 16.87 36.64
C VAL A 620 7.72 17.69 37.13
N SER A 621 7.49 18.88 36.55
CA SER A 621 6.32 19.71 36.88
C SER A 621 5.00 19.02 36.54
N PHE A 622 4.91 18.36 35.38
CA PHE A 622 3.73 17.64 34.93
C PHE A 622 3.42 16.43 35.83
N ASN A 623 4.43 15.66 36.22
CA ASN A 623 4.27 14.56 37.17
C ASN A 623 3.78 15.06 38.53
N ARG A 624 4.27 16.21 39.00
CA ARG A 624 3.79 16.85 40.24
C ARG A 624 2.33 17.28 40.13
N LEU A 625 1.94 17.87 39.01
CA LEU A 625 0.55 18.26 38.75
C LEU A 625 -0.40 17.06 38.67
N LYS A 626 0.06 15.95 38.07
CA LYS A 626 -0.69 14.69 38.00
C LYS A 626 -0.98 14.12 39.39
N THR A 627 -0.02 14.20 40.31
CA THR A 627 -0.19 13.78 41.71
C THR A 627 -1.22 14.65 42.43
N LEU A 628 -1.13 15.98 42.25
CA LEU A 628 -2.09 16.92 42.84
C LEU A 628 -3.52 16.72 42.29
N ALA A 629 -3.65 16.42 40.99
CA ALA A 629 -4.94 16.11 40.38
C ALA A 629 -5.56 14.83 40.95
N HIS A 630 -4.76 13.78 41.16
CA HIS A 630 -5.25 12.55 41.80
C HIS A 630 -5.67 12.78 43.25
N GLU A 631 -4.94 13.61 43.99
CA GLU A 631 -5.31 13.99 45.37
C GLU A 631 -6.61 14.81 45.41
N ALA A 632 -6.80 15.73 44.48
CA ALA A 632 -8.04 16.50 44.34
C ALA A 632 -9.24 15.61 44.00
N ILE A 633 -9.08 14.66 43.07
CA ILE A 633 -10.13 13.68 42.73
C ILE A 633 -10.48 12.82 43.94
N LYS A 634 -9.47 12.30 44.66
CA LYS A 634 -9.69 11.50 45.88
C LYS A 634 -10.44 12.30 46.95
N ASN A 635 -10.09 13.57 47.14
CA ASN A 635 -10.77 14.45 48.10
C ASN A 635 -12.23 14.74 47.68
N HIS A 636 -12.48 14.88 46.37
CA HIS A 636 -13.85 15.05 45.86
C HIS A 636 -14.69 13.78 46.06
N GLU A 637 -14.13 12.60 45.81
CA GLU A 637 -14.80 11.31 46.07
C GLU A 637 -15.05 11.06 47.57
N GLU A 638 -14.15 11.48 48.45
CA GLU A 638 -14.39 11.45 49.90
C GLU A 638 -15.48 12.43 50.34
N PHE A 639 -15.55 13.61 49.71
CA PHE A 639 -16.61 14.59 49.98
C PHE A 639 -17.97 14.05 49.53
N GLY A 640 -18.07 13.48 48.32
CA GLY A 640 -19.29 12.83 47.84
C GLY A 640 -19.75 11.70 48.76
N ARG A 641 -18.83 10.85 49.24
CA ARG A 641 -19.16 9.81 50.23
C ARG A 641 -19.69 10.38 51.56
N ARG A 642 -19.18 11.52 52.02
CA ARG A 642 -19.70 12.19 53.23
C ARG A 642 -21.10 12.78 52.98
N GLU A 643 -21.34 13.38 51.82
CA GLU A 643 -22.68 13.87 51.44
C GLU A 643 -23.71 12.75 51.37
N ASP A 644 -23.35 11.59 50.81
CA ASP A 644 -24.24 10.41 50.75
C ASP A 644 -24.63 9.88 52.14
N VAL A 645 -23.69 9.88 53.09
CA VAL A 645 -23.95 9.47 54.48
C VAL A 645 -24.92 10.46 55.15
N VAL A 646 -24.65 11.76 55.00
CA VAL A 646 -25.53 12.83 55.53
C VAL A 646 -26.93 12.75 54.90
N HIS A 647 -27.02 12.45 53.60
CA HIS A 647 -28.31 12.28 52.91
C HIS A 647 -29.10 11.08 53.45
N ARG A 648 -28.44 9.95 53.72
CA ARG A 648 -29.10 8.78 54.34
C ARG A 648 -29.57 9.07 55.76
N GLU A 649 -28.77 9.73 56.59
CA GLU A 649 -29.18 10.13 57.94
C GLU A 649 -30.38 11.09 57.92
N LYS A 650 -30.41 12.00 56.93
CA LYS A 650 -31.55 12.90 56.70
C LYS A 650 -32.81 12.15 56.26
N GLU A 651 -32.68 11.13 55.41
CA GLU A 651 -33.81 10.27 55.04
C GLU A 651 -34.33 9.45 56.24
N GLU A 652 -33.44 8.94 57.07
CA GLU A 652 -33.83 8.14 58.22
C GLU A 652 -34.53 8.99 59.30
N THR A 653 -34.03 10.20 59.55
CA THR A 653 -34.65 11.17 60.47
C THR A 653 -36.00 11.65 59.95
N THR A 654 -36.14 11.93 58.64
CA THR A 654 -37.44 12.28 58.06
C THR A 654 -38.44 11.13 58.09
N LYS A 655 -37.99 9.87 58.00
CA LYS A 655 -38.84 8.69 58.18
C LYS A 655 -39.36 8.55 59.61
N LYS A 656 -38.48 8.72 60.62
CA LYS A 656 -38.86 8.75 62.04
C LYS A 656 -39.83 9.89 62.38
N LEU A 657 -39.64 11.06 61.75
CA LEU A 657 -40.57 12.20 61.85
C LEU A 657 -41.96 11.89 61.25
N LYS A 658 -42.01 11.16 60.13
CA LYS A 658 -43.28 10.71 59.53
C LYS A 658 -44.00 9.67 60.38
N GLU A 659 -43.26 8.77 61.04
CA GLU A 659 -43.83 7.79 61.98
C GLU A 659 -44.40 8.46 63.23
N THR A 660 -43.64 9.36 63.86
CA THR A 660 -44.13 10.14 65.02
C THR A 660 -45.30 11.06 64.67
N ALA A 661 -45.34 11.63 63.46
CA ALA A 661 -46.50 12.38 62.97
C ALA A 661 -47.73 11.47 62.77
N LYS A 662 -47.54 10.23 62.30
CA LYS A 662 -48.61 9.22 62.20
C LYS A 662 -49.17 8.84 63.58
N ASP A 663 -48.30 8.68 64.57
CA ASP A 663 -48.71 8.39 65.95
C ASP A 663 -49.49 9.56 66.57
N TYR A 664 -49.10 10.81 66.26
CA TYR A 664 -49.85 12.01 66.68
C TYR A 664 -51.24 12.10 66.04
N VAL A 665 -51.36 11.76 64.75
CA VAL A 665 -52.66 11.74 64.04
C VAL A 665 -53.55 10.62 64.56
N ASN A 666 -52.98 9.45 64.89
CA ASN A 666 -53.73 8.34 65.48
C ASN A 666 -54.19 8.63 66.92
N CYS A 667 -53.37 9.33 67.73
CA CYS A 667 -53.77 9.79 69.06
C CYS A 667 -54.85 10.90 69.02
N SER A 668 -54.82 11.80 68.03
CA SER A 668 -55.89 12.80 67.83
C SER A 668 -57.20 12.19 67.35
N PHE A 669 -57.18 11.15 66.52
CA PHE A 669 -58.39 10.45 66.10
C PHE A 669 -59.06 9.66 67.24
N PHE A 670 -58.29 9.17 68.21
CA PHE A 670 -58.83 8.47 69.38
C PHE A 670 -59.48 9.42 70.41
N PHE A 671 -59.03 10.68 70.49
CA PHE A 671 -59.62 11.69 71.37
C PHE A 671 -60.87 12.38 70.81
N LEU A 672 -61.09 12.35 69.49
CA LEU A 672 -62.24 13.03 68.84
C LEU A 672 -63.56 12.24 68.87
N PHE A 673 -63.56 10.99 69.33
CA PHE A 673 -64.76 10.11 69.39
C PHE A 673 -65.39 9.97 70.80
N LEU A 674 -64.92 10.72 71.80
CA LEU A 674 -65.30 10.52 73.21
C LEU A 674 -65.84 11.75 73.97
N LEU A 675 -66.36 12.81 73.31
CA LEU A 675 -67.04 13.90 74.02
C LEU A 675 -68.34 14.38 73.33
N PRO A 676 -69.43 14.67 74.08
CA PRO A 676 -70.79 14.78 73.56
C PRO A 676 -71.21 16.21 73.20
N LEU A 677 -72.23 16.26 72.34
CA LEU A 677 -72.97 17.41 71.80
C LEU A 677 -73.39 18.47 72.83
N GLY A 678 -73.30 19.76 72.46
CA GLY A 678 -74.09 20.81 73.10
C GLY A 678 -73.73 22.27 72.77
N GLY A 679 -74.48 22.88 71.84
CA GLY A 679 -74.97 24.28 71.96
C GLY A 679 -74.09 25.46 71.53
N PRO A 680 -74.58 26.41 70.70
CA PRO A 680 -73.82 27.56 70.20
C PRO A 680 -74.16 28.88 70.92
N SER A 681 -73.15 29.73 71.13
CA SER A 681 -73.29 31.17 71.43
C SER A 681 -71.89 31.82 71.34
N TYR A 682 -71.64 32.66 70.33
CA TYR A 682 -71.81 34.13 70.31
C TYR A 682 -70.54 34.87 70.76
N ILE A 683 -69.98 35.71 69.85
CA ILE A 683 -69.28 36.99 70.13
C ILE A 683 -67.89 36.86 70.84
N ASP A 684 -66.82 37.63 70.61
CA ASP A 684 -66.54 38.85 69.85
C ASP A 684 -65.04 38.95 69.48
N GLN A 685 -64.77 39.96 68.66
CA GLN A 685 -63.55 40.68 68.27
C GLN A 685 -62.33 40.76 69.21
N THR A 686 -61.17 40.98 68.55
CA THR A 686 -59.94 41.71 68.98
C THR A 686 -59.10 41.07 70.09
N VAL A 687 -57.78 40.86 69.95
CA VAL A 687 -56.68 41.70 69.46
C VAL A 687 -55.59 40.82 68.83
#